data_AF-A0A8J5IT80-F1
#
_entry.id   AF-A0A8J5IT80-F1
#
_cell.length_a   1.000
_cell.length_b   1.000
_cell.length_c   1.000
_cell.angle_alpha   90.00
_cell.angle_beta   90.00
_cell.angle_gamma   90.00
#
_symmetry.space_group_name_H-M   'P 1'
#
loop_
_entity.id
_entity.type
_entity.pdbx_description
1 polymer ?
#
loop_
_entity_poly.entity_id
_entity_poly.type
_entity_poly.pdbx_seq_one_letter_code
_entity_poly.pdbx_strand_id
1 'polypeptide(L)'
;MNRLRMLSGSSATRNAVALAAAGTLGLLGGGLSSRMELLTALADAGKEAVVQGKKGEWYPNTTTKHWHFYKGKMNPSAAKSMKLFKVADTPIADEIASYLGVELNDMEVKNFNDGETSVIVKENVRGKRVYIVSSTTTVDRLMELLLAISAMRRASAKSITAVIPFYGYARMDLMHKGREPIAAADIARMLETMGVDHVVSVDLHSAQIEGFFKPQIPVDNLQAFPVGAVYFSEQSLGDPIVVAPHSAAVNRAVIFRDTLSRTLDEFVPLAFVIRKHQLDEDQPGELVGDVEGKDCIVVDNLVDTGSTLVKTAKVLKANGAKTVSAFAVHARYSAQAMETLQNCKELDKLVTTNTIPVHLNSDEVSPKIVTLSVAPFIAEVISCIHTKSSIIQVSKTKHITTMMAEDKKPQEELEFISVEPETRTTSTSASTERSTGPRTAASPKASDKEALLTSMRKVVTSAKHPVAAFFHLFFKGLALLLYLFGNIFISNFVFIFVVCILLLAFDFWTVKNVTGRLLVGLRWWNKINEDGTSEWVFESHEDMTEIDPLDSRVFWTGLYGAPALWIMLLIIAVLKFNVEWALIVVVGVALSGANIIGYTRCKKDAKQKMQSLMSQGALGAFSSSAGSSIMSTIGGLALGGGLGGLGNAAPKKPTKSEVVV
;
A
#
# COMPACT_ATOMS: atom_id res chain seq x y z
N MET A 1 -52.47 16.09 -44.57
CA MET A 1 -51.96 14.71 -44.45
C MET A 1 -50.44 14.75 -44.27
N ASN A 2 -49.88 13.84 -43.48
CA ASN A 2 -48.45 13.46 -43.39
C ASN A 2 -47.37 14.55 -43.18
N ARG A 3 -47.18 14.97 -41.92
CA ARG A 3 -45.89 14.86 -41.17
C ARG A 3 -46.00 15.59 -39.81
N LEU A 4 -46.58 14.93 -38.80
CA LEU A 4 -46.51 15.36 -37.39
C LEU A 4 -46.89 14.17 -36.46
N ARG A 5 -45.97 13.21 -36.31
CA ARG A 5 -46.05 12.10 -35.33
C ARG A 5 -44.68 11.42 -35.19
N MET A 6 -43.82 11.96 -34.31
CA MET A 6 -42.69 11.26 -33.66
C MET A 6 -41.94 12.24 -32.73
N LEU A 7 -42.57 12.64 -31.62
CA LEU A 7 -41.88 13.18 -30.44
C LEU A 7 -42.78 12.95 -29.20
N SER A 8 -42.71 11.76 -28.63
CA SER A 8 -43.17 11.49 -27.26
C SER A 8 -42.18 10.53 -26.58
N GLY A 9 -41.81 10.81 -25.34
CA GLY A 9 -40.94 9.92 -24.55
C GLY A 9 -39.54 10.45 -24.21
N SER A 10 -39.44 11.59 -23.51
CA SER A 10 -38.39 11.78 -22.50
C SER A 10 -38.94 12.63 -21.35
N SER A 11 -38.52 12.34 -20.11
CA SER A 11 -38.93 13.12 -18.93
C SER A 11 -38.24 14.49 -18.87
N ALA A 12 -37.06 14.61 -19.48
CA ALA A 12 -36.23 15.82 -19.49
C ALA A 12 -36.97 17.07 -20.00
N THR A 13 -37.83 16.94 -21.02
CA THR A 13 -38.58 18.08 -21.57
C THR A 13 -39.71 18.59 -20.67
N ARG A 14 -40.19 17.80 -19.70
CA ARG A 14 -41.15 18.28 -18.69
C ARG A 14 -40.48 19.14 -17.62
N ASN A 15 -39.31 18.71 -17.15
CA ASN A 15 -38.58 19.42 -16.10
C ASN A 15 -38.02 20.76 -16.59
N ALA A 16 -37.55 20.85 -17.83
CA ALA A 16 -37.10 22.10 -18.43
C ALA A 16 -38.21 23.17 -18.52
N VAL A 17 -39.45 22.76 -18.85
CA VAL A 17 -40.60 23.66 -18.91
C VAL A 17 -41.06 24.10 -17.52
N ALA A 18 -40.98 23.21 -16.52
CA ALA A 18 -41.30 23.55 -15.12
C ALA A 18 -40.30 24.57 -14.54
N LEU A 19 -39.00 24.43 -14.81
CA LEU A 19 -37.96 25.35 -14.33
C LEU A 19 -38.12 26.76 -14.93
N ALA A 20 -38.47 26.85 -16.22
CA ALA A 20 -38.72 28.12 -16.89
C ALA A 20 -39.96 28.87 -16.34
N ALA A 21 -40.98 28.14 -15.87
CA ALA A 21 -42.15 28.72 -15.22
C ALA A 21 -41.86 29.19 -13.77
N ALA A 22 -40.99 28.50 -13.04
CA ALA A 22 -40.58 28.91 -11.70
C ALA A 22 -39.76 30.22 -11.71
N GLY A 23 -38.88 30.39 -12.69
CA GLY A 23 -38.05 31.60 -12.83
C GLY A 23 -38.86 32.89 -13.11
N THR A 24 -40.07 32.79 -13.65
CA THR A 24 -40.93 33.96 -13.93
C THR A 24 -41.85 34.33 -12.77
N LEU A 25 -42.20 33.41 -11.86
CA LEU A 25 -42.97 33.76 -10.64
C LEU A 25 -42.09 34.43 -9.55
N GLY A 26 -40.78 34.14 -9.51
CA GLY A 26 -39.88 34.67 -8.47
C GLY A 26 -39.70 36.20 -8.46
N LEU A 27 -40.07 36.89 -9.54
CA LEU A 27 -39.94 38.35 -9.70
C LEU A 27 -41.21 39.14 -9.32
N LEU A 28 -42.31 38.48 -8.94
CA LEU A 28 -43.59 39.12 -8.62
C LEU A 28 -44.19 38.66 -7.28
N GLY A 29 -43.66 39.21 -6.18
CA GLY A 29 -44.44 39.51 -4.96
C GLY A 29 -45.18 38.37 -4.24
N GLY A 30 -44.79 37.10 -4.41
CA GLY A 30 -45.46 35.95 -3.77
C GLY A 30 -45.33 35.92 -2.24
N GLY A 31 -46.47 35.75 -1.54
CA GLY A 31 -46.53 35.65 -0.07
C GLY A 31 -45.98 34.33 0.50
N LEU A 32 -45.92 34.21 1.83
CA LEU A 32 -45.22 33.13 2.57
C LEU A 32 -45.49 31.69 2.06
N SER A 33 -46.72 31.37 1.64
CA SER A 33 -47.06 30.03 1.09
C SER A 33 -46.17 29.65 -0.09
N SER A 34 -45.96 30.58 -1.03
CA SER A 34 -45.16 30.34 -2.23
C SER A 34 -43.67 30.07 -1.94
N ARG A 35 -43.12 30.67 -0.88
CA ARG A 35 -41.77 30.34 -0.40
C ARG A 35 -41.69 28.96 0.24
N MET A 36 -42.73 28.53 0.95
CA MET A 36 -42.76 27.22 1.59
C MET A 36 -42.99 26.09 0.58
N GLU A 37 -43.81 26.33 -0.44
CA GLU A 37 -43.94 25.47 -1.63
C GLU A 37 -42.62 25.38 -2.41
N LEU A 38 -41.91 26.50 -2.63
CA LEU A 38 -40.61 26.50 -3.29
C LEU A 38 -39.53 25.77 -2.47
N LEU A 39 -39.51 25.92 -1.15
CA LEU A 39 -38.62 25.15 -0.27
C LEU A 39 -38.97 23.66 -0.25
N THR A 40 -40.25 23.30 -0.33
CA THR A 40 -40.70 21.90 -0.44
C THR A 40 -40.31 21.30 -1.79
N ALA A 41 -40.48 22.05 -2.89
CA ALA A 41 -40.05 21.64 -4.22
C ALA A 41 -38.53 21.51 -4.35
N LEU A 42 -37.75 22.34 -3.66
CA LEU A 42 -36.29 22.21 -3.57
C LEU A 42 -35.87 21.02 -2.69
N ALA A 43 -36.61 20.74 -1.60
CA ALA A 43 -36.39 19.55 -0.77
C ALA A 43 -36.74 18.25 -1.51
N ASP A 44 -37.79 18.24 -2.34
CA ASP A 44 -38.12 17.10 -3.21
C ASP A 44 -37.18 16.99 -4.42
N ALA A 45 -36.65 18.09 -4.95
CA ALA A 45 -35.57 18.06 -5.95
C ALA A 45 -34.23 17.56 -5.37
N GLY A 46 -34.06 17.63 -4.04
CA GLY A 46 -32.94 17.05 -3.30
C GLY A 46 -33.09 15.56 -2.99
N LYS A 47 -34.27 14.96 -3.22
CA LYS A 47 -34.46 13.50 -3.11
C LYS A 47 -34.02 12.86 -4.43
N GLU A 48 -33.00 12.01 -4.37
CA GLU A 48 -32.63 11.16 -5.49
C GLU A 48 -33.85 10.34 -5.92
N ALA A 49 -34.22 10.44 -7.20
CA ALA A 49 -35.37 9.74 -7.72
C ALA A 49 -35.08 8.23 -7.74
N VAL A 50 -35.58 7.51 -6.73
CA VAL A 50 -35.52 6.05 -6.66
C VAL A 50 -36.24 5.49 -7.89
N VAL A 51 -35.46 4.98 -8.84
CA VAL A 51 -35.98 4.35 -10.06
C VAL A 51 -36.68 3.06 -9.62
N GLN A 52 -38.00 3.03 -9.76
CA GLN A 52 -38.78 1.79 -9.63
C GLN A 52 -38.38 0.84 -10.77
N GLY A 53 -37.49 -0.10 -10.46
CA GLY A 53 -37.05 -1.12 -11.41
C GLY A 53 -38.19 -2.08 -11.74
N LYS A 54 -38.31 -2.44 -13.02
CA LYS A 54 -39.22 -3.50 -13.45
C LYS A 54 -38.63 -4.87 -13.15
N LYS A 55 -39.50 -5.85 -12.91
CA LYS A 55 -39.13 -7.27 -12.75
C LYS A 55 -38.21 -7.75 -13.89
N GLY A 56 -36.97 -8.08 -13.55
CA GLY A 56 -35.91 -8.45 -14.50
C GLY A 56 -34.82 -7.39 -14.73
N GLU A 57 -34.95 -6.19 -14.14
CA GLU A 57 -33.91 -5.16 -14.13
C GLU A 57 -32.92 -5.34 -12.97
N TRP A 58 -31.73 -4.75 -13.13
CA TRP A 58 -30.66 -4.73 -12.12
C TRP A 58 -30.91 -3.65 -11.08
N TYR A 59 -30.33 -3.81 -9.88
CA TYR A 59 -30.35 -2.75 -8.86
C TYR A 59 -29.78 -1.44 -9.43
N PRO A 60 -30.43 -0.28 -9.22
CA PRO A 60 -30.00 0.98 -9.84
C PRO A 60 -28.64 1.46 -9.34
N ASN A 61 -27.79 1.89 -10.28
CA ASN A 61 -26.44 2.37 -10.02
C ASN A 61 -26.39 3.90 -10.03
N THR A 62 -25.73 4.48 -9.03
CA THR A 62 -25.48 5.93 -8.88
C THR A 62 -24.01 6.24 -9.19
N THR A 63 -23.73 7.48 -9.61
CA THR A 63 -22.37 8.02 -9.73
C THR A 63 -22.26 9.28 -8.88
N THR A 64 -21.12 9.49 -8.24
CA THR A 64 -20.85 10.67 -7.40
C THR A 64 -20.61 11.92 -8.25
N LYS A 65 -20.91 13.11 -7.70
CA LYS A 65 -20.91 14.38 -8.44
C LYS A 65 -19.52 14.85 -8.84
N HIS A 66 -18.47 14.49 -8.10
CA HIS A 66 -17.12 15.03 -8.28
C HIS A 66 -16.08 14.00 -8.77
N TRP A 67 -16.54 12.88 -9.32
CA TRP A 67 -15.66 11.78 -9.75
C TRP A 67 -15.12 11.97 -11.17
N HIS A 68 -13.91 12.54 -11.26
CA HIS A 68 -13.21 12.83 -12.52
C HIS A 68 -11.93 12.01 -12.73
N PHE A 69 -11.98 10.70 -12.50
CA PHE A 69 -10.90 9.80 -12.95
C PHE A 69 -10.91 9.58 -14.46
N TYR A 70 -12.09 9.63 -15.09
CA TYR A 70 -12.23 9.36 -16.51
C TYR A 70 -11.84 10.56 -17.37
N LYS A 71 -10.76 10.43 -18.15
CA LYS A 71 -10.23 11.53 -18.98
C LYS A 71 -11.02 11.77 -20.29
N GLY A 72 -12.16 11.10 -20.45
CA GLY A 72 -12.98 11.11 -21.67
C GLY A 72 -12.73 9.88 -22.54
N LYS A 73 -13.56 9.73 -23.58
CA LYS A 73 -13.62 8.53 -24.45
C LYS A 73 -12.23 8.15 -24.99
N MET A 74 -11.96 6.85 -25.07
CA MET A 74 -10.72 6.34 -25.65
C MET A 74 -10.53 6.88 -27.08
N ASN A 75 -9.28 7.17 -27.46
CA ASN A 75 -8.94 7.55 -28.83
C ASN A 75 -9.58 6.57 -29.84
N PRO A 76 -10.36 7.04 -30.84
CA PRO A 76 -11.08 6.16 -31.77
C PRO A 76 -10.23 5.14 -32.52
N SER A 77 -8.93 5.40 -32.71
CA SER A 77 -8.00 4.45 -33.33
C SER A 77 -7.67 3.27 -32.40
N ALA A 78 -7.45 3.56 -31.11
CA ALA A 78 -7.20 2.55 -30.09
C ALA A 78 -8.46 1.70 -29.85
N ALA A 79 -9.62 2.37 -29.72
CA ALA A 79 -10.93 1.76 -29.53
C ALA A 79 -11.24 0.68 -30.60
N LYS A 80 -10.96 0.96 -31.88
CA LYS A 80 -11.13 0.01 -33.01
C LYS A 80 -10.20 -1.21 -32.97
N SER A 81 -9.12 -1.18 -32.19
CA SER A 81 -8.13 -2.27 -32.11
C SER A 81 -8.34 -3.19 -30.90
N MET A 82 -9.19 -2.77 -29.97
CA MET A 82 -9.67 -3.52 -28.82
C MET A 82 -10.85 -4.44 -29.22
N LYS A 83 -11.02 -5.53 -28.48
CA LYS A 83 -12.24 -6.34 -28.48
C LYS A 83 -12.68 -6.52 -27.02
N LEU A 84 -13.92 -6.18 -26.70
CA LEU A 84 -14.48 -6.21 -25.35
C LEU A 84 -15.68 -7.17 -25.31
N PHE A 85 -15.60 -8.18 -24.47
CA PHE A 85 -16.62 -9.20 -24.29
C PHE A 85 -17.13 -9.19 -22.86
N LYS A 86 -18.38 -9.61 -22.66
CA LYS A 86 -18.93 -9.91 -21.33
C LYS A 86 -19.34 -11.37 -21.23
N VAL A 87 -19.14 -11.96 -20.06
CA VAL A 87 -19.79 -13.21 -19.68
C VAL A 87 -21.23 -12.90 -19.24
N ALA A 88 -22.10 -13.91 -19.20
CA ALA A 88 -23.51 -13.73 -18.86
C ALA A 88 -23.68 -13.08 -17.46
N ASP A 89 -24.78 -12.36 -17.27
CA ASP A 89 -25.12 -11.64 -16.03
C ASP A 89 -24.06 -10.66 -15.50
N THR A 90 -23.27 -10.04 -16.39
CA THR A 90 -22.26 -9.02 -16.03
C THR A 90 -22.63 -7.63 -16.62
N PRO A 91 -23.65 -6.93 -16.06
CA PRO A 91 -24.17 -5.66 -16.60
C PRO A 91 -23.17 -4.49 -16.54
N ILE A 92 -22.23 -4.51 -15.59
CA ILE A 92 -21.17 -3.51 -15.48
C ILE A 92 -20.32 -3.41 -16.76
N ALA A 93 -20.26 -4.49 -17.56
CA ALA A 93 -19.58 -4.49 -18.85
C ALA A 93 -20.21 -3.53 -19.88
N ASP A 94 -21.53 -3.35 -19.85
CA ASP A 94 -22.25 -2.41 -20.71
C ASP A 94 -21.90 -0.95 -20.34
N GLU A 95 -21.81 -0.65 -19.03
CA GLU A 95 -21.33 0.65 -18.54
C GLU A 95 -19.87 0.90 -18.95
N ILE A 96 -18.98 -0.08 -18.74
CA ILE A 96 -17.56 -0.01 -19.12
C ILE A 96 -17.41 0.27 -20.63
N ALA A 97 -18.19 -0.41 -21.47
CA ALA A 97 -18.20 -0.20 -22.92
C ALA A 97 -18.65 1.23 -23.29
N SER A 98 -19.71 1.73 -22.65
CA SER A 98 -20.22 3.09 -22.83
C SER A 98 -19.19 4.17 -22.47
N TYR A 99 -18.50 4.03 -21.34
CA TYR A 99 -17.39 4.90 -20.96
C TYR A 99 -16.28 4.86 -22.01
N LEU A 100 -15.72 3.68 -22.27
CA LEU A 100 -14.64 3.47 -23.26
C LEU A 100 -14.98 4.00 -24.67
N GLY A 101 -16.27 4.05 -25.03
CA GLY A 101 -16.73 4.41 -26.36
C GLY A 101 -16.60 3.27 -27.38
N VAL A 102 -16.77 2.03 -26.91
CA VAL A 102 -16.76 0.81 -27.74
C VAL A 102 -18.08 0.06 -27.64
N GLU A 103 -18.34 -0.81 -28.61
CA GLU A 103 -19.44 -1.76 -28.55
C GLU A 103 -18.94 -3.10 -27.97
N LEU A 104 -19.82 -3.82 -27.26
CA LEU A 104 -19.53 -5.19 -26.84
C LEU A 104 -19.55 -6.13 -28.05
N ASN A 105 -18.56 -7.01 -28.13
CA ASN A 105 -18.43 -8.00 -29.19
C ASN A 105 -19.26 -9.26 -28.87
N ASP A 106 -19.88 -9.84 -29.90
CA ASP A 106 -20.77 -10.98 -29.74
C ASP A 106 -20.01 -12.27 -29.36
N MET A 107 -20.40 -12.81 -28.20
CA MET A 107 -20.00 -14.11 -27.68
C MET A 107 -21.24 -14.77 -27.13
N GLU A 108 -21.55 -15.95 -27.64
CA GLU A 108 -22.67 -16.75 -27.19
C GLU A 108 -22.25 -17.63 -26.02
N VAL A 109 -22.92 -17.47 -24.89
CA VAL A 109 -22.76 -18.30 -23.70
C VAL A 109 -24.10 -18.96 -23.41
N LYS A 110 -24.11 -20.29 -23.32
CA LYS A 110 -25.31 -21.11 -23.12
C LYS A 110 -25.00 -22.30 -22.22
N ASN A 111 -26.01 -22.82 -21.55
CA ASN A 111 -25.95 -24.15 -20.93
C ASN A 111 -26.64 -25.16 -21.85
N PHE A 112 -26.06 -26.35 -21.97
CA PHE A 112 -26.75 -27.52 -22.49
C PHE A 112 -27.80 -28.02 -21.48
N ASN A 113 -28.67 -28.94 -21.90
CA ASN A 113 -29.80 -29.41 -21.08
C ASN A 113 -29.39 -30.19 -19.82
N ASP A 114 -28.15 -30.67 -19.78
CA ASP A 114 -27.48 -31.32 -18.63
C ASP A 114 -26.76 -30.33 -17.69
N GLY A 115 -26.72 -29.05 -18.07
CA GLY A 115 -26.05 -27.97 -17.34
C GLY A 115 -24.67 -27.59 -17.89
N GLU A 116 -24.07 -28.37 -18.79
CA GLU A 116 -22.71 -28.09 -19.29
C GLU A 116 -22.62 -26.73 -20.01
N THR A 117 -21.55 -25.99 -19.74
CA THR A 117 -21.32 -24.65 -20.31
C THR A 117 -20.78 -24.74 -21.74
N SER A 118 -21.43 -24.04 -22.66
CA SER A 118 -21.00 -23.83 -24.04
C SER A 118 -20.67 -22.36 -24.29
N VAL A 119 -19.49 -22.10 -24.90
CA VAL A 119 -19.03 -20.75 -25.25
C VAL A 119 -18.60 -20.70 -26.72
N ILE A 120 -19.21 -19.82 -27.51
CA ILE A 120 -18.92 -19.60 -28.92
C ILE A 120 -18.62 -18.13 -29.17
N VAL A 121 -17.36 -17.81 -29.47
CA VAL A 121 -16.94 -16.46 -29.89
C VAL A 121 -17.30 -16.27 -31.36
N LYS A 122 -18.22 -15.36 -31.67
CA LYS A 122 -18.69 -15.10 -33.05
C LYS A 122 -17.84 -14.08 -33.80
N GLU A 123 -16.87 -13.50 -33.10
CA GLU A 123 -16.08 -12.35 -33.52
C GLU A 123 -14.63 -12.71 -33.83
N ASN A 124 -14.05 -12.08 -34.86
CA ASN A 124 -12.65 -12.35 -35.22
C ASN A 124 -11.68 -11.68 -34.22
N VAL A 125 -11.15 -12.48 -33.30
CA VAL A 125 -10.17 -12.07 -32.29
C VAL A 125 -8.71 -12.30 -32.70
N ARG A 126 -8.43 -12.86 -33.88
CA ARG A 126 -7.06 -13.21 -34.31
C ARG A 126 -6.15 -11.99 -34.31
N GLY A 127 -5.05 -12.06 -33.55
CA GLY A 127 -4.09 -10.97 -33.42
C GLY A 127 -4.60 -9.73 -32.66
N LYS A 128 -5.81 -9.77 -32.09
CA LYS A 128 -6.42 -8.66 -31.34
C LYS A 128 -6.14 -8.75 -29.84
N ARG A 129 -6.22 -7.61 -29.15
CA ARG A 129 -6.20 -7.53 -27.68
C ARG A 129 -7.65 -7.69 -27.20
N VAL A 130 -7.93 -8.75 -26.46
CA VAL A 130 -9.28 -9.06 -25.97
C VAL A 130 -9.37 -8.82 -24.47
N TYR A 131 -10.52 -8.30 -24.03
CA TYR A 131 -10.86 -8.05 -22.64
C TYR A 131 -12.17 -8.78 -22.36
N ILE A 132 -12.20 -9.62 -21.32
CA ILE A 132 -13.37 -10.42 -20.95
C ILE A 132 -13.82 -9.96 -19.57
N VAL A 133 -14.98 -9.31 -19.48
CA VAL A 133 -15.55 -8.85 -18.22
C VAL A 133 -16.45 -9.95 -17.63
N SER A 134 -16.14 -10.41 -16.42
CA SER A 134 -16.90 -11.44 -15.71
C SER A 134 -16.67 -11.35 -14.20
N SER A 135 -17.72 -11.10 -13.43
CA SER A 135 -17.65 -11.29 -11.98
C SER A 135 -17.86 -12.77 -11.66
N THR A 136 -16.91 -13.42 -10.98
CA THR A 136 -16.94 -14.87 -10.70
C THR A 136 -17.83 -15.20 -9.50
N THR A 137 -19.11 -14.83 -9.63
CA THR A 137 -20.16 -14.94 -8.61
C THR A 137 -20.66 -16.36 -8.39
N THR A 138 -20.54 -17.25 -9.37
CA THR A 138 -20.91 -18.67 -9.28
C THR A 138 -19.85 -19.55 -9.93
N VAL A 139 -19.94 -20.87 -9.73
CA VAL A 139 -19.10 -21.84 -10.43
C VAL A 139 -19.32 -21.76 -11.94
N ASP A 140 -20.57 -21.58 -12.38
CA ASP A 140 -20.89 -21.45 -13.81
C ASP A 140 -20.23 -20.21 -14.42
N ARG A 141 -20.31 -19.03 -13.76
CA ARG A 141 -19.61 -17.82 -14.21
C ARG A 141 -18.10 -17.99 -14.30
N LEU A 142 -17.49 -18.73 -13.36
CA LEU A 142 -16.09 -19.09 -13.42
C LEU A 142 -15.79 -20.01 -14.62
N MET A 143 -16.60 -21.05 -14.84
CA MET A 143 -16.43 -21.98 -15.97
C MET A 143 -16.62 -21.28 -17.32
N GLU A 144 -17.60 -20.40 -17.44
CA GLU A 144 -17.82 -19.56 -18.61
C GLU A 144 -16.62 -18.66 -18.91
N LEU A 145 -16.04 -18.01 -17.89
CA LEU A 145 -14.82 -17.21 -18.04
C LEU A 145 -13.63 -18.08 -18.49
N LEU A 146 -13.41 -19.23 -17.85
CA LEU A 146 -12.33 -20.16 -18.20
C LEU A 146 -12.45 -20.67 -19.64
N LEU A 147 -13.65 -21.05 -20.06
CA LEU A 147 -13.94 -21.50 -21.43
C LEU A 147 -13.83 -20.36 -22.45
N ALA A 148 -14.26 -19.14 -22.12
CA ALA A 148 -14.08 -17.97 -22.96
C ALA A 148 -12.60 -17.63 -23.19
N ILE A 149 -11.77 -17.66 -22.14
CA ILE A 149 -10.31 -17.50 -22.24
C ILE A 149 -9.71 -18.58 -23.17
N SER A 150 -10.06 -19.85 -22.94
CA SER A 150 -9.60 -20.99 -23.75
C SER A 150 -10.01 -20.86 -25.23
N ALA A 151 -11.26 -20.47 -25.49
CA ALA A 151 -11.78 -20.26 -26.85
C ALA A 151 -11.03 -19.11 -27.56
N MET A 152 -10.85 -17.96 -26.91
CA MET A 152 -10.12 -16.82 -27.49
C MET A 152 -8.64 -17.13 -27.70
N ARG A 153 -8.02 -17.92 -26.81
CA ARG A 153 -6.63 -18.37 -26.98
C ARG A 153 -6.49 -19.27 -28.20
N ARG A 154 -7.39 -20.25 -28.39
CA ARG A 154 -7.43 -21.13 -29.58
C ARG A 154 -7.74 -20.35 -30.86
N ALA A 155 -8.58 -19.32 -30.79
CA ALA A 155 -8.83 -18.36 -31.86
C ALA A 155 -7.65 -17.40 -32.16
N SER A 156 -6.48 -17.61 -31.52
CA SER A 156 -5.24 -16.86 -31.75
C SER A 156 -5.33 -15.37 -31.37
N ALA A 157 -6.01 -15.05 -30.27
CA ALA A 157 -5.94 -13.72 -29.65
C ALA A 157 -4.48 -13.36 -29.30
N LYS A 158 -4.10 -12.08 -29.48
CA LYS A 158 -2.75 -11.58 -29.21
C LYS A 158 -2.47 -11.43 -27.72
N SER A 159 -3.48 -10.99 -26.97
CA SER A 159 -3.44 -10.94 -25.51
C SER A 159 -4.85 -10.99 -24.93
N ILE A 160 -5.04 -11.70 -23.82
CA ILE A 160 -6.31 -11.92 -23.13
C ILE A 160 -6.22 -11.31 -21.73
N THR A 161 -7.00 -10.26 -21.48
CA THR A 161 -7.16 -9.65 -20.16
C THR A 161 -8.49 -10.10 -19.54
N ALA A 162 -8.43 -10.80 -18.40
CA ALA A 162 -9.62 -11.11 -17.62
C ALA A 162 -9.92 -9.94 -16.67
N VAL A 163 -11.07 -9.29 -16.84
CA VAL A 163 -11.55 -8.21 -15.98
C VAL A 163 -12.59 -8.82 -15.05
N ILE A 164 -12.22 -8.94 -13.77
CA ILE A 164 -12.94 -9.70 -12.75
C ILE A 164 -13.35 -8.75 -11.61
N PRO A 165 -14.47 -7.99 -11.73
CA PRO A 165 -14.87 -6.98 -10.75
C PRO A 165 -15.16 -7.57 -9.36
N PHE A 166 -15.55 -8.85 -9.28
CA PHE A 166 -15.58 -9.61 -8.05
C PHE A 166 -14.89 -10.96 -8.24
N TYR A 167 -13.84 -11.21 -7.46
CA TYR A 167 -13.08 -12.46 -7.47
C TYR A 167 -13.68 -13.46 -6.46
N GLY A 168 -14.44 -14.43 -6.97
CA GLY A 168 -14.94 -15.56 -6.19
C GLY A 168 -13.82 -16.34 -5.50
N TYR A 169 -14.15 -17.06 -4.43
CA TYR A 169 -13.20 -17.82 -3.59
C TYR A 169 -12.11 -16.99 -2.87
N ALA A 170 -12.07 -15.65 -3.01
CA ALA A 170 -11.07 -14.80 -2.36
C ALA A 170 -10.99 -14.90 -0.82
N ARG A 171 -12.06 -15.40 -0.15
CA ARG A 171 -12.08 -15.70 1.30
C ARG A 171 -11.34 -16.99 1.70
N MET A 172 -10.79 -17.72 0.74
CA MET A 172 -10.04 -18.96 0.92
C MET A 172 -8.61 -18.76 0.37
N ASP A 173 -7.94 -17.72 0.88
CA ASP A 173 -6.58 -17.31 0.51
C ASP A 173 -5.49 -17.92 1.42
N LEU A 174 -5.86 -18.50 2.56
CA LEU A 174 -4.95 -19.22 3.45
C LEU A 174 -5.63 -20.39 4.17
N MET A 175 -4.83 -21.37 4.63
CA MET A 175 -5.31 -22.49 5.42
C MET A 175 -5.48 -22.06 6.89
N HIS A 176 -6.68 -22.20 7.46
CA HIS A 176 -6.97 -21.79 8.84
C HIS A 176 -6.91 -22.96 9.83
N LYS A 177 -7.45 -24.12 9.46
CA LYS A 177 -7.55 -25.34 10.30
C LYS A 177 -6.70 -26.50 9.79
N GLY A 178 -6.09 -26.33 8.62
CA GLY A 178 -5.31 -27.35 7.92
C GLY A 178 -6.20 -28.37 7.19
N ARG A 179 -5.65 -29.00 6.14
CA ARG A 179 -6.41 -29.85 5.19
C ARG A 179 -7.56 -29.13 4.46
N GLU A 180 -7.42 -27.81 4.32
CA GLU A 180 -8.33 -26.93 3.56
C GLU A 180 -7.64 -26.54 2.24
N PRO A 181 -8.38 -26.33 1.13
CA PRO A 181 -7.81 -25.81 -0.11
C PRO A 181 -7.48 -24.31 0.04
N ILE A 182 -6.47 -23.85 -0.70
CA ILE A 182 -6.25 -22.41 -0.93
C ILE A 182 -6.96 -22.04 -2.22
N ALA A 183 -8.29 -22.08 -2.20
CA ALA A 183 -9.10 -22.04 -3.41
C ALA A 183 -8.85 -20.78 -4.24
N ALA A 184 -8.55 -19.63 -3.61
CA ALA A 184 -8.19 -18.41 -4.35
C ALA A 184 -6.94 -18.58 -5.23
N ALA A 185 -5.95 -19.36 -4.79
CA ALA A 185 -4.75 -19.71 -5.55
C ALA A 185 -5.01 -20.79 -6.60
N ASP A 186 -5.94 -21.71 -6.33
CA ASP A 186 -6.37 -22.71 -7.31
C ASP A 186 -7.14 -22.07 -8.47
N ILE A 187 -8.01 -21.08 -8.20
CA ILE A 187 -8.66 -20.26 -9.23
C ILE A 187 -7.62 -19.50 -10.07
N ALA A 188 -6.58 -18.94 -9.44
CA ALA A 188 -5.50 -18.28 -10.17
C ALA A 188 -4.85 -19.25 -11.16
N ARG A 189 -4.39 -20.41 -10.67
CA ARG A 189 -3.80 -21.48 -11.51
C ARG A 189 -4.71 -21.92 -12.67
N MET A 190 -6.02 -21.99 -12.46
CA MET A 190 -6.98 -22.33 -13.52
C MET A 190 -7.01 -21.24 -14.61
N LEU A 191 -7.08 -19.96 -14.24
CA LEU A 191 -7.04 -18.83 -15.18
C LEU A 191 -5.72 -18.80 -15.97
N GLU A 192 -4.58 -19.05 -15.32
CA GLU A 192 -3.28 -19.18 -15.98
C GLU A 192 -3.25 -20.34 -16.97
N THR A 193 -3.81 -21.49 -16.60
CA THR A 193 -3.78 -22.72 -17.41
C THR A 193 -4.65 -22.59 -18.66
N MET A 194 -5.77 -21.85 -18.58
CA MET A 194 -6.56 -21.48 -19.76
C MET A 194 -5.84 -20.46 -20.66
N GLY A 195 -4.82 -19.78 -20.12
CA GLY A 195 -3.97 -18.84 -20.83
C GLY A 195 -4.47 -17.40 -20.77
N VAL A 196 -4.79 -16.89 -19.57
CA VAL A 196 -4.89 -15.43 -19.35
C VAL A 196 -3.50 -14.78 -19.42
N ASP A 197 -3.39 -13.55 -19.93
CA ASP A 197 -2.13 -12.77 -19.95
C ASP A 197 -2.09 -11.65 -18.91
N HIS A 198 -3.26 -11.21 -18.41
CA HIS A 198 -3.39 -10.11 -17.44
C HIS A 198 -4.73 -10.27 -16.70
N VAL A 199 -4.76 -10.10 -15.38
CA VAL A 199 -5.99 -9.97 -14.59
C VAL A 199 -6.18 -8.54 -14.09
N VAL A 200 -7.38 -7.99 -14.24
CA VAL A 200 -7.82 -6.76 -13.54
C VAL A 200 -8.89 -7.18 -12.54
N SER A 201 -8.79 -6.78 -11.28
CA SER A 201 -9.82 -7.05 -10.28
C SER A 201 -10.14 -5.80 -9.46
N VAL A 202 -11.19 -5.84 -8.64
CA VAL A 202 -11.57 -4.74 -7.74
C VAL A 202 -11.57 -5.29 -6.31
N ASP A 203 -10.88 -4.59 -5.42
CA ASP A 203 -10.68 -4.86 -3.99
C ASP A 203 -10.61 -6.35 -3.63
N LEU A 204 -9.52 -7.03 -4.03
CA LEU A 204 -9.28 -8.41 -3.60
C LEU A 204 -9.34 -8.51 -2.06
N HIS A 205 -9.97 -9.57 -1.53
CA HIS A 205 -10.15 -9.79 -0.10
C HIS A 205 -8.83 -9.68 0.71
N SER A 206 -7.73 -10.06 0.06
CA SER A 206 -6.38 -10.13 0.57
C SER A 206 -5.43 -9.74 -0.57
N ALA A 207 -4.56 -8.74 -0.37
CA ALA A 207 -3.64 -8.25 -1.42
C ALA A 207 -2.65 -9.34 -1.86
N GLN A 208 -2.39 -10.32 -0.99
CA GLN A 208 -1.57 -11.50 -1.23
C GLN A 208 -2.06 -12.34 -2.41
N ILE A 209 -3.34 -12.25 -2.80
CA ILE A 209 -3.92 -12.94 -3.96
C ILE A 209 -3.25 -12.50 -5.28
N GLU A 210 -2.75 -11.27 -5.36
CA GLU A 210 -1.95 -10.79 -6.51
C GLU A 210 -0.70 -11.67 -6.71
N GLY A 211 -0.09 -12.14 -5.62
CA GLY A 211 1.06 -13.04 -5.61
C GLY A 211 0.75 -14.52 -5.89
N PHE A 212 -0.52 -14.89 -6.11
CA PHE A 212 -0.88 -16.24 -6.55
C PHE A 212 -0.73 -16.42 -8.07
N PHE A 213 -0.65 -15.33 -8.82
CA PHE A 213 -0.34 -15.34 -10.24
C PHE A 213 1.18 -15.29 -10.48
N LYS A 214 1.62 -15.93 -11.56
CA LYS A 214 3.01 -15.92 -12.01
C LYS A 214 3.45 -14.49 -12.37
N PRO A 215 4.74 -14.14 -12.18
CA PRO A 215 5.27 -12.81 -12.53
C PRO A 215 5.08 -12.36 -13.99
N GLN A 216 4.77 -13.28 -14.91
CA GLN A 216 4.46 -12.97 -16.31
C GLN A 216 3.01 -12.51 -16.54
N ILE A 217 2.11 -12.74 -15.57
CA ILE A 217 0.70 -12.39 -15.62
C ILE A 217 0.47 -11.30 -14.58
N PRO A 218 0.59 -10.01 -14.95
CA PRO A 218 0.30 -8.91 -14.05
C PRO A 218 -1.13 -8.97 -13.51
N VAL A 219 -1.33 -8.42 -12.32
CA VAL A 219 -2.62 -8.29 -11.65
C VAL A 219 -2.81 -6.84 -11.24
N ASP A 220 -3.74 -6.13 -11.88
CA ASP A 220 -4.15 -4.78 -11.48
C ASP A 220 -5.34 -4.88 -10.51
N ASN A 221 -5.07 -4.81 -9.19
CA ASN A 221 -6.09 -4.83 -8.14
C ASN A 221 -6.56 -3.40 -7.78
N LEU A 222 -7.78 -3.09 -8.17
CA LEU A 222 -8.35 -1.75 -8.08
C LEU A 222 -9.02 -1.49 -6.73
N GLN A 223 -8.46 -0.57 -5.94
CA GLN A 223 -8.97 -0.22 -4.62
C GLN A 223 -10.18 0.71 -4.72
N ALA A 224 -11.36 0.24 -4.29
CA ALA A 224 -12.63 0.98 -4.44
C ALA A 224 -12.95 1.97 -3.31
N PHE A 225 -12.11 2.08 -2.27
CA PHE A 225 -12.32 3.03 -1.16
C PHE A 225 -12.52 4.50 -1.60
N PRO A 226 -11.85 5.03 -2.65
CA PRO A 226 -12.12 6.39 -3.14
C PRO A 226 -13.54 6.60 -3.67
N VAL A 227 -14.26 5.55 -4.06
CA VAL A 227 -15.68 5.65 -4.50
C VAL A 227 -16.54 6.06 -3.31
N GLY A 228 -16.42 5.30 -2.21
CA GLY A 228 -17.19 5.52 -1.00
C GLY A 228 -16.74 6.79 -0.28
N ALA A 229 -15.44 7.07 -0.19
CA ALA A 229 -14.94 8.28 0.46
C ALA A 229 -15.49 9.56 -0.20
N VAL A 230 -15.55 9.62 -1.53
CA VAL A 230 -16.16 10.75 -2.25
C VAL A 230 -17.66 10.81 -2.02
N TYR A 231 -18.37 9.67 -2.08
CA TYR A 231 -19.81 9.64 -1.78
C TYR A 231 -20.12 10.19 -0.38
N PHE A 232 -19.36 9.77 0.62
CA PHE A 232 -19.53 10.19 2.00
C PHE A 232 -19.14 11.65 2.23
N SER A 233 -18.12 12.19 1.54
CA SER A 233 -17.83 13.63 1.57
C SER A 233 -18.88 14.50 0.88
N GLU A 234 -19.64 13.94 -0.08
CA GLU A 234 -20.79 14.62 -0.70
C GLU A 234 -22.05 14.57 0.20
N GLN A 235 -22.03 13.83 1.32
CA GLN A 235 -23.07 13.88 2.36
C GLN A 235 -22.72 14.95 3.41
N SER A 236 -23.74 15.61 3.98
CA SER A 236 -23.57 16.50 5.14
C SER A 236 -23.31 15.72 6.44
N LEU A 237 -22.12 15.16 6.58
CA LEU A 237 -21.62 14.55 7.82
C LEU A 237 -21.34 15.63 8.86
N GLY A 238 -21.56 15.35 10.14
CA GLY A 238 -21.32 16.30 11.23
C GLY A 238 -19.98 16.09 11.93
N ASP A 239 -19.80 14.92 12.54
CA ASP A 239 -18.56 14.52 13.23
C ASP A 239 -18.28 13.06 12.85
N PRO A 240 -17.64 12.82 11.69
CA PRO A 240 -17.50 11.49 11.14
C PRO A 240 -16.46 10.64 11.88
N ILE A 241 -16.70 9.35 12.01
CA ILE A 241 -15.70 8.37 12.44
C ILE A 241 -15.74 7.12 11.57
N VAL A 242 -14.58 6.64 11.13
CA VAL A 242 -14.49 5.40 10.35
C VAL A 242 -14.33 4.21 11.29
N VAL A 243 -15.10 3.14 11.07
CA VAL A 243 -15.14 1.96 11.93
C VAL A 243 -14.75 0.71 11.16
N ALA A 244 -13.76 -0.05 11.63
CA ALA A 244 -13.52 -1.40 11.13
C ALA A 244 -14.42 -2.42 11.88
N PRO A 245 -15.23 -3.25 11.19
CA PRO A 245 -16.12 -4.22 11.83
C PRO A 245 -15.39 -5.39 12.51
N HIS A 246 -14.11 -5.59 12.20
CA HIS A 246 -13.22 -6.58 12.82
C HIS A 246 -11.74 -6.26 12.53
N SER A 247 -10.82 -6.86 13.30
CA SER A 247 -9.36 -6.66 13.17
C SER A 247 -8.82 -6.79 11.74
N ALA A 248 -9.29 -7.77 10.96
CA ALA A 248 -8.87 -7.98 9.58
C ALA A 248 -9.29 -6.85 8.60
N ALA A 249 -10.22 -5.97 8.99
CA ALA A 249 -10.66 -4.83 8.18
C ALA A 249 -9.95 -3.52 8.56
N VAL A 250 -9.16 -3.48 9.65
CA VAL A 250 -8.52 -2.25 10.15
C VAL A 250 -7.67 -1.56 9.09
N ASN A 251 -6.92 -2.31 8.28
CA ASN A 251 -6.07 -1.73 7.24
C ASN A 251 -6.90 -1.06 6.11
N ARG A 252 -8.01 -1.68 5.69
CA ARG A 252 -8.98 -1.08 4.75
C ARG A 252 -9.64 0.18 5.34
N ALA A 253 -10.05 0.11 6.60
CA ALA A 253 -10.65 1.24 7.31
C ALA A 253 -9.65 2.42 7.46
N VAL A 254 -8.37 2.17 7.69
CA VAL A 254 -7.31 3.20 7.66
C VAL A 254 -7.21 3.84 6.28
N ILE A 255 -7.10 3.06 5.20
CA ILE A 255 -7.00 3.60 3.83
C ILE A 255 -8.23 4.45 3.48
N PHE A 256 -9.43 3.98 3.84
CA PHE A 256 -10.68 4.73 3.65
C PHE A 256 -10.70 6.02 4.47
N ARG A 257 -10.35 5.97 5.76
CA ARG A 257 -10.24 7.13 6.66
C ARG A 257 -9.28 8.17 6.13
N ASP A 258 -8.10 7.75 5.72
CA ASP A 258 -7.05 8.63 5.20
C ASP A 258 -7.48 9.26 3.85
N THR A 259 -8.31 8.56 3.08
CA THR A 259 -8.90 9.10 1.84
C THR A 259 -9.99 10.12 2.16
N LEU A 260 -10.94 9.77 3.03
CA LEU A 260 -12.04 10.66 3.45
C LEU A 260 -11.51 11.93 4.12
N SER A 261 -10.50 11.82 4.99
CA SER A 261 -9.85 12.97 5.64
C SER A 261 -9.29 13.97 4.62
N ARG A 262 -8.64 13.47 3.55
CA ARG A 262 -8.11 14.32 2.46
C ARG A 262 -9.21 14.93 1.59
N THR A 263 -10.36 14.27 1.45
CA THR A 263 -11.48 14.81 0.67
C THR A 263 -12.28 15.86 1.44
N LEU A 264 -12.36 15.74 2.77
CA LEU A 264 -13.00 16.73 3.66
C LEU A 264 -12.07 17.87 4.09
N ASP A 265 -10.75 17.72 3.94
CA ASP A 265 -9.72 18.60 4.53
C ASP A 265 -9.75 18.66 6.07
N GLU A 266 -10.21 17.57 6.70
CA GLU A 266 -10.39 17.43 8.16
C GLU A 266 -9.85 16.08 8.66
N PHE A 267 -9.39 16.02 9.92
CA PHE A 267 -8.91 14.77 10.51
C PHE A 267 -10.07 13.86 10.94
N VAL A 268 -10.23 12.70 10.30
CA VAL A 268 -11.26 11.72 10.67
C VAL A 268 -10.69 10.66 11.63
N PRO A 269 -11.25 10.46 12.84
CA PRO A 269 -10.84 9.40 13.74
C PRO A 269 -11.12 7.98 13.20
N LEU A 270 -10.54 6.98 13.86
CA LEU A 270 -10.73 5.56 13.57
C LEU A 270 -11.14 4.82 14.84
N ALA A 271 -12.17 4.00 14.74
CA ALA A 271 -12.56 3.01 15.74
C ALA A 271 -12.58 1.60 15.12
N PHE A 272 -12.63 0.55 15.94
CA PHE A 272 -12.82 -0.81 15.48
C PHE A 272 -13.48 -1.70 16.53
N VAL A 273 -14.21 -2.73 16.07
CA VAL A 273 -14.83 -3.72 16.95
C VAL A 273 -13.98 -4.99 16.99
N ILE A 274 -13.57 -5.41 18.19
CA ILE A 274 -12.89 -6.68 18.43
C ILE A 274 -13.95 -7.73 18.80
N ARG A 275 -13.90 -8.90 18.15
CA ARG A 275 -14.66 -10.08 18.59
C ARG A 275 -13.69 -11.16 19.05
N LYS A 276 -13.90 -11.69 20.25
CA LYS A 276 -13.15 -12.83 20.77
C LYS A 276 -13.62 -14.08 20.01
N HIS A 277 -12.78 -14.59 19.12
CA HIS A 277 -13.06 -15.86 18.45
C HIS A 277 -13.17 -16.99 19.50
N GLN A 278 -14.23 -17.81 19.37
CA GLN A 278 -14.41 -19.18 19.91
C GLN A 278 -15.33 -19.46 21.12
N LEU A 279 -16.03 -18.51 21.76
CA LEU A 279 -16.89 -18.87 22.93
C LEU A 279 -18.36 -18.42 22.91
N ASP A 280 -18.71 -17.26 22.35
CA ASP A 280 -20.11 -16.84 22.20
C ASP A 280 -20.34 -16.18 20.84
N GLU A 281 -21.29 -16.68 20.04
CA GLU A 281 -21.74 -15.96 18.85
C GLU A 281 -22.57 -14.72 19.21
N ASP A 282 -23.15 -14.68 20.41
CA ASP A 282 -24.06 -13.63 20.88
C ASP A 282 -23.37 -12.47 21.58
N GLN A 283 -22.07 -12.55 21.89
CA GLN A 283 -21.36 -11.40 22.44
C GLN A 283 -21.23 -10.29 21.39
N PRO A 284 -21.61 -9.04 21.73
CA PRO A 284 -21.74 -7.96 20.74
C PRO A 284 -20.39 -7.58 20.09
N GLY A 285 -19.31 -7.68 20.86
CA GLY A 285 -17.96 -7.25 20.50
C GLY A 285 -17.50 -6.07 21.34
N GLU A 286 -16.20 -5.97 21.56
CA GLU A 286 -15.56 -4.91 22.34
C GLU A 286 -15.19 -3.76 21.39
N LEU A 287 -15.71 -2.56 21.64
CA LEU A 287 -15.42 -1.38 20.84
C LEU A 287 -14.12 -0.73 21.31
N VAL A 288 -13.23 -0.43 20.38
CA VAL A 288 -12.02 0.38 20.62
C VAL A 288 -12.13 1.67 19.82
N GLY A 289 -12.10 2.80 20.53
CA GLY A 289 -12.32 4.15 19.99
C GLY A 289 -13.64 4.75 20.47
N ASP A 290 -13.67 6.07 20.63
CA ASP A 290 -14.87 6.81 21.05
C ASP A 290 -15.77 7.11 19.85
N VAL A 291 -17.05 6.76 19.98
CA VAL A 291 -18.08 6.92 18.94
C VAL A 291 -19.29 7.74 19.44
N GLU A 292 -19.27 8.22 20.68
CA GLU A 292 -20.41 8.90 21.27
C GLU A 292 -20.73 10.20 20.52
N GLY A 293 -21.98 10.36 20.08
CA GLY A 293 -22.42 11.50 19.26
C GLY A 293 -21.92 11.53 17.81
N LYS A 294 -21.05 10.59 17.39
CA LYS A 294 -20.41 10.61 16.07
C LYS A 294 -21.22 9.94 14.96
N ASP A 295 -20.98 10.38 13.73
CA ASP A 295 -21.52 9.80 12.51
C ASP A 295 -20.59 8.66 12.03
N CYS A 296 -20.93 7.43 12.40
CA CYS A 296 -20.09 6.26 12.16
C CYS A 296 -20.21 5.75 10.72
N ILE A 297 -19.07 5.42 10.09
CA ILE A 297 -18.99 4.80 8.76
C ILE A 297 -18.25 3.47 8.90
N VAL A 298 -18.98 2.35 8.89
CA VAL A 298 -18.42 1.00 8.94
C VAL A 298 -17.84 0.64 7.57
N VAL A 299 -16.56 0.28 7.49
CA VAL A 299 -15.88 -0.02 6.21
C VAL A 299 -15.46 -1.49 6.15
N ASP A 300 -15.89 -2.19 5.10
CA ASP A 300 -15.44 -3.56 4.81
C ASP A 300 -15.29 -3.82 3.29
N ASN A 301 -14.81 -5.00 2.95
CA ASN A 301 -14.66 -5.48 1.57
C ASN A 301 -15.97 -6.07 1.02
N LEU A 302 -16.73 -6.80 1.83
CA LEU A 302 -17.83 -7.66 1.37
C LEU A 302 -18.99 -7.70 2.37
N VAL A 303 -20.21 -7.48 1.89
CA VAL A 303 -21.44 -7.84 2.62
C VAL A 303 -22.04 -9.10 2.00
N ASP A 304 -21.96 -10.19 2.76
CA ASP A 304 -22.51 -11.51 2.37
C ASP A 304 -23.90 -11.73 2.97
N THR A 305 -23.99 -12.18 4.24
CA THR A 305 -25.26 -12.36 4.97
C THR A 305 -25.71 -11.11 5.75
N GLY A 306 -24.86 -10.09 5.85
CA GLY A 306 -25.12 -8.87 6.63
C GLY A 306 -24.98 -9.00 8.15
N SER A 307 -24.84 -10.21 8.71
CA SER A 307 -24.86 -10.45 10.16
C SER A 307 -23.75 -9.70 10.92
N THR A 308 -22.51 -9.70 10.43
CA THR A 308 -21.37 -8.95 10.99
C THR A 308 -21.66 -7.45 11.02
N LEU A 309 -22.28 -6.91 9.96
CA LEU A 309 -22.60 -5.49 9.88
C LEU A 309 -23.70 -5.11 10.87
N VAL A 310 -24.78 -5.90 10.96
CA VAL A 310 -25.87 -5.68 11.94
C VAL A 310 -25.36 -5.75 13.38
N LYS A 311 -24.51 -6.75 13.71
CA LYS A 311 -23.88 -6.83 15.05
C LYS A 311 -23.01 -5.59 15.33
N THR A 312 -22.25 -5.11 14.33
CA THR A 312 -21.43 -3.89 14.45
C THR A 312 -22.29 -2.63 14.65
N ALA A 313 -23.38 -2.47 13.88
CA ALA A 313 -24.28 -1.32 14.03
C ALA A 313 -24.95 -1.27 15.41
N LYS A 314 -25.34 -2.43 15.96
CA LYS A 314 -25.86 -2.55 17.33
C LYS A 314 -24.84 -2.14 18.39
N VAL A 315 -23.58 -2.57 18.27
CA VAL A 315 -22.48 -2.11 19.16
C VAL A 315 -22.36 -0.59 19.12
N LEU A 316 -22.32 0.00 17.92
CA LEU A 316 -22.12 1.43 17.74
C LEU A 316 -23.27 2.26 18.33
N LYS A 317 -24.53 1.95 18.00
CA LYS A 317 -25.70 2.64 18.58
C LYS A 317 -25.78 2.45 20.10
N ALA A 318 -25.40 1.28 20.64
CA ALA A 318 -25.35 1.05 22.09
C ALA A 318 -24.26 1.86 22.81
N ASN A 319 -23.20 2.28 22.11
CA ASN A 319 -22.16 3.17 22.61
C ASN A 319 -22.38 4.64 22.18
N GLY A 320 -23.63 5.03 21.89
CA GLY A 320 -24.01 6.43 21.66
C GLY A 320 -23.75 6.97 20.26
N ALA A 321 -23.44 6.15 19.26
CA ALA A 321 -23.28 6.61 17.88
C ALA A 321 -24.55 7.30 17.35
N LYS A 322 -24.40 8.50 16.81
CA LYS A 322 -25.50 9.32 16.29
C LYS A 322 -26.08 8.68 15.02
N THR A 323 -25.24 8.48 14.00
CA THR A 323 -25.61 7.69 12.81
C THR A 323 -24.66 6.51 12.63
N VAL A 324 -25.12 5.46 11.97
CA VAL A 324 -24.29 4.35 11.51
C VAL A 324 -24.61 4.08 10.05
N SER A 325 -23.71 4.51 9.18
CA SER A 325 -23.67 4.13 7.78
C SER A 325 -22.60 3.06 7.55
N ALA A 326 -22.63 2.41 6.38
CA ALA A 326 -21.63 1.44 5.98
C ALA A 326 -21.20 1.61 4.53
N PHE A 327 -19.93 1.29 4.24
CA PHE A 327 -19.40 1.10 2.91
C PHE A 327 -18.85 -0.32 2.78
N ALA A 328 -19.32 -1.07 1.78
CA ALA A 328 -18.76 -2.37 1.43
C ALA A 328 -18.58 -2.48 -0.08
N VAL A 329 -17.39 -2.86 -0.55
CA VAL A 329 -17.13 -2.90 -1.99
C VAL A 329 -18.07 -3.90 -2.67
N HIS A 330 -18.12 -5.14 -2.20
CA HIS A 330 -18.87 -6.22 -2.82
C HIS A 330 -20.22 -6.47 -2.13
N ALA A 331 -21.30 -6.42 -2.92
CA ALA A 331 -22.67 -6.69 -2.49
C ALA A 331 -23.10 -8.11 -2.85
N ARG A 332 -22.80 -9.10 -2.01
CA ARG A 332 -23.13 -10.52 -2.31
C ARG A 332 -24.56 -10.89 -1.91
N TYR A 333 -25.06 -10.31 -0.82
CA TYR A 333 -26.44 -10.46 -0.35
C TYR A 333 -27.00 -11.89 -0.38
N SER A 334 -26.28 -12.85 0.22
CA SER A 334 -26.74 -14.25 0.29
C SER A 334 -27.76 -14.48 1.40
N ALA A 335 -28.47 -15.62 1.32
CA ALA A 335 -29.55 -15.98 2.24
C ALA A 335 -30.58 -14.84 2.38
N GLN A 336 -30.90 -14.41 3.60
CA GLN A 336 -31.84 -13.33 3.90
C GLN A 336 -31.14 -11.98 4.16
N ALA A 337 -29.98 -11.71 3.53
CA ALA A 337 -29.21 -10.49 3.78
C ALA A 337 -30.01 -9.21 3.56
N MET A 338 -30.76 -9.10 2.45
CA MET A 338 -31.56 -7.90 2.14
C MET A 338 -32.58 -7.61 3.24
N GLU A 339 -33.35 -8.62 3.65
CA GLU A 339 -34.31 -8.54 4.76
C GLU A 339 -33.62 -8.18 6.09
N THR A 340 -32.49 -8.83 6.38
CA THR A 340 -31.68 -8.59 7.59
C THR A 340 -31.17 -7.15 7.69
N LEU A 341 -30.74 -6.58 6.56
CA LEU A 341 -30.21 -5.21 6.46
C LEU A 341 -31.34 -4.17 6.48
N GLN A 342 -32.47 -4.45 5.81
CA GLN A 342 -33.67 -3.60 5.86
C GLN A 342 -34.21 -3.49 7.29
N ASN A 343 -34.37 -4.64 7.97
CA ASN A 343 -34.94 -4.75 9.31
C ASN A 343 -34.02 -4.22 10.44
N CYS A 344 -32.71 -4.09 10.20
CA CYS A 344 -31.79 -3.46 11.14
C CYS A 344 -32.09 -1.96 11.27
N LYS A 345 -32.67 -1.55 12.41
CA LYS A 345 -32.99 -0.14 12.71
C LYS A 345 -31.74 0.68 13.04
N GLU A 346 -30.70 0.01 13.49
CA GLU A 346 -29.43 0.58 13.89
C GLU A 346 -28.56 0.99 12.70
N LEU A 347 -28.84 0.47 11.50
CA LEU A 347 -28.17 0.81 10.25
C LEU A 347 -29.00 1.85 9.48
N ASP A 348 -28.44 3.06 9.35
CA ASP A 348 -29.08 4.19 8.67
C ASP A 348 -28.95 4.10 7.15
N LYS A 349 -27.74 3.76 6.64
CA LYS A 349 -27.46 3.62 5.19
C LYS A 349 -26.37 2.57 4.92
N LEU A 350 -26.54 1.77 3.87
CA LEU A 350 -25.51 0.89 3.32
C LEU A 350 -25.17 1.33 1.89
N VAL A 351 -23.90 1.61 1.66
CA VAL A 351 -23.35 2.00 0.36
C VAL A 351 -22.50 0.85 -0.17
N THR A 352 -22.82 0.36 -1.37
CA THR A 352 -22.10 -0.73 -2.03
C THR A 352 -21.65 -0.38 -3.45
N THR A 353 -20.92 -1.26 -4.13
CA THR A 353 -20.60 -1.08 -5.56
C THR A 353 -21.24 -2.13 -6.47
N ASN A 354 -21.39 -1.81 -7.76
CA ASN A 354 -21.89 -2.72 -8.79
C ASN A 354 -20.88 -3.82 -9.25
N THR A 355 -19.85 -4.11 -8.44
CA THR A 355 -18.90 -5.21 -8.69
C THR A 355 -19.58 -6.58 -8.68
N ILE A 356 -20.61 -6.75 -7.85
CA ILE A 356 -21.50 -7.92 -7.91
C ILE A 356 -22.85 -7.49 -8.52
N PRO A 357 -23.32 -8.18 -9.56
CA PRO A 357 -24.68 -8.00 -10.08
C PRO A 357 -25.75 -8.42 -9.07
N VAL A 358 -26.66 -7.51 -8.72
CA VAL A 358 -27.78 -7.77 -7.80
C VAL A 358 -29.10 -7.70 -8.57
N HIS A 359 -29.79 -8.85 -8.68
CA HIS A 359 -31.11 -8.93 -9.29
C HIS A 359 -32.21 -8.40 -8.37
N LEU A 360 -33.17 -7.65 -8.93
CA LEU A 360 -34.40 -7.26 -8.23
C LEU A 360 -35.41 -8.43 -8.24
N ASN A 361 -35.49 -9.15 -7.12
CA ASN A 361 -36.47 -10.24 -6.93
C ASN A 361 -37.85 -9.75 -6.45
N SER A 362 -37.95 -8.50 -5.99
CA SER A 362 -39.19 -7.81 -5.62
C SER A 362 -39.13 -6.35 -6.09
N ASP A 363 -40.28 -5.69 -6.17
CA ASP A 363 -40.41 -4.28 -6.61
C ASP A 363 -39.91 -3.26 -5.53
N GLU A 364 -39.10 -3.70 -4.56
CA GLU A 364 -38.67 -2.93 -3.39
C GLU A 364 -37.14 -2.69 -3.38
N VAL A 365 -36.72 -1.66 -4.11
CA VAL A 365 -35.41 -1.02 -3.93
C VAL A 365 -35.37 -0.43 -2.52
N SER A 366 -34.65 -1.07 -1.58
CA SER A 366 -34.49 -0.55 -0.22
C SER A 366 -33.93 0.88 -0.22
N PRO A 367 -34.61 1.87 0.38
CA PRO A 367 -34.11 3.25 0.44
C PRO A 367 -32.85 3.40 1.31
N LYS A 368 -32.48 2.37 2.08
CA LYS A 368 -31.22 2.32 2.84
C LYS A 368 -30.02 1.92 2.00
N ILE A 369 -30.22 1.29 0.84
CA ILE A 369 -29.13 0.68 0.05
C ILE A 369 -28.85 1.53 -1.19
N VAL A 370 -27.62 2.02 -1.31
CA VAL A 370 -27.15 2.81 -2.45
C VAL A 370 -26.03 2.04 -3.14
N THR A 371 -26.16 1.79 -4.45
CA THR A 371 -25.11 1.11 -5.23
C THR A 371 -24.38 2.12 -6.12
N LEU A 372 -23.06 2.18 -6.00
CA LEU A 372 -22.18 3.08 -6.76
C LEU A 372 -21.52 2.34 -7.92
N SER A 373 -21.40 2.99 -9.08
CA SER A 373 -20.73 2.38 -10.22
C SER A 373 -19.20 2.51 -10.15
N VAL A 374 -18.49 1.37 -10.25
CA VAL A 374 -17.03 1.35 -10.46
C VAL A 374 -16.64 1.22 -11.94
N ALA A 375 -17.60 1.20 -12.85
CA ALA A 375 -17.36 1.15 -14.30
C ALA A 375 -16.43 2.25 -14.83
N PRO A 376 -16.50 3.53 -14.38
CA PRO A 376 -15.57 4.57 -14.85
C PRO A 376 -14.11 4.25 -14.52
N PHE A 377 -13.86 3.66 -13.36
CA PHE A 377 -12.52 3.33 -12.88
C PHE A 377 -11.94 2.14 -13.64
N ILE A 378 -12.74 1.09 -13.85
CA ILE A 378 -12.36 -0.07 -14.67
C ILE A 378 -12.11 0.36 -16.13
N ALA A 379 -12.92 1.26 -16.67
CA ALA A 379 -12.74 1.80 -18.03
C ALA A 379 -11.42 2.57 -18.20
N GLU A 380 -11.06 3.46 -17.27
CA GLU A 380 -9.77 4.17 -17.32
C GLU A 380 -8.57 3.19 -17.24
N VAL A 381 -8.69 2.13 -16.43
CA VAL A 381 -7.64 1.10 -16.29
C VAL A 381 -7.50 0.26 -17.56
N ILE A 382 -8.61 -0.22 -18.14
CA ILE A 382 -8.60 -0.89 -19.46
C ILE A 382 -7.96 0.03 -20.51
N SER A 383 -8.28 1.33 -20.48
CA SER A 383 -7.70 2.32 -21.37
C SER A 383 -6.19 2.47 -21.20
N CYS A 384 -5.69 2.52 -19.96
CA CYS A 384 -4.27 2.55 -19.64
C CYS A 384 -3.55 1.28 -20.13
N ILE A 385 -4.06 0.09 -19.81
CA ILE A 385 -3.50 -1.21 -20.26
C ILE A 385 -3.45 -1.27 -21.81
N HIS A 386 -4.52 -0.85 -22.46
CA HIS A 386 -4.63 -0.91 -23.92
C HIS A 386 -3.64 0.04 -24.61
N THR A 387 -3.52 1.27 -24.11
CA THR A 387 -2.64 2.31 -24.66
C THR A 387 -1.18 2.21 -24.18
N LYS A 388 -0.90 1.36 -23.19
CA LYS A 388 0.37 1.28 -22.44
C LYS A 388 0.69 2.55 -21.64
N SER A 389 -0.34 3.23 -21.15
CA SER A 389 -0.22 4.40 -20.27
C SER A 389 -0.09 3.97 -18.80
N SER A 390 0.46 4.84 -17.94
CA SER A 390 0.66 4.53 -16.51
C SER A 390 -0.63 4.62 -15.70
N ILE A 391 -0.99 3.52 -15.04
CA ILE A 391 -2.15 3.39 -14.13
C ILE A 391 -1.97 4.21 -12.84
N ILE A 392 -0.72 4.51 -12.44
CA ILE A 392 -0.40 5.22 -11.19
C ILE A 392 -0.98 6.64 -11.16
N GLN A 393 -1.29 7.24 -12.32
CA GLN A 393 -2.02 8.52 -12.37
C GLN A 393 -3.47 8.43 -11.90
N VAL A 394 -4.09 7.24 -11.92
CA VAL A 394 -5.48 7.03 -11.50
C VAL A 394 -5.57 6.81 -9.98
N SER A 395 -4.54 6.26 -9.35
CA SER A 395 -4.51 6.07 -7.89
C SER A 395 -4.15 7.33 -7.08
N LYS A 396 -3.53 8.33 -7.73
CA LYS A 396 -3.16 9.60 -7.10
C LYS A 396 -4.17 10.67 -7.50
N THR A 397 -5.14 10.94 -6.63
CA THR A 397 -6.01 12.12 -6.71
C THR A 397 -5.17 13.37 -6.91
N LYS A 398 -5.21 13.96 -8.10
CA LYS A 398 -4.67 15.31 -8.31
C LYS A 398 -5.64 16.31 -7.68
N HIS A 399 -5.10 17.29 -6.95
CA HIS A 399 -5.86 18.42 -6.44
C HIS A 399 -6.67 19.07 -7.58
N ILE A 400 -7.98 19.25 -7.36
CA ILE A 400 -8.79 20.17 -8.16
C ILE A 400 -8.50 21.57 -7.62
N THR A 401 -7.48 22.21 -8.19
CA THR A 401 -7.31 23.66 -8.10
C THR A 401 -6.73 24.14 -9.42
N THR A 402 -7.32 25.18 -9.98
CA THR A 402 -6.84 25.89 -11.18
C THR A 402 -6.94 25.14 -12.52
N MET A 403 -8.18 25.00 -13.02
CA MET A 403 -8.43 25.26 -14.45
C MET A 403 -8.90 26.72 -14.63
N MET A 404 -8.04 27.69 -14.31
CA MET A 404 -8.12 29.11 -14.70
C MET A 404 -6.77 29.82 -14.45
N ALA A 405 -5.78 29.53 -15.30
CA ALA A 405 -4.58 30.36 -15.47
C ALA A 405 -3.95 30.03 -16.83
N GLU A 406 -3.73 31.05 -17.67
CA GLU A 406 -3.14 30.92 -19.00
C GLU A 406 -1.60 30.95 -18.97
N ASP A 407 -0.99 30.48 -20.06
CA ASP A 407 0.34 30.80 -20.58
C ASP A 407 1.52 31.11 -19.62
N LYS A 408 2.54 30.24 -19.66
CA LYS A 408 3.91 30.68 -20.02
C LYS A 408 4.87 29.54 -20.41
N LYS A 409 5.92 29.94 -21.15
CA LYS A 409 6.93 29.12 -21.86
C LYS A 409 8.03 28.54 -20.95
N PRO A 410 8.82 27.56 -21.44
CA PRO A 410 9.88 26.91 -20.65
C PRO A 410 11.20 27.71 -20.60
N GLN A 411 11.97 27.47 -19.54
CA GLN A 411 13.41 27.76 -19.40
C GLN A 411 14.04 26.51 -18.78
N GLU A 412 15.00 25.84 -19.41
CA GLU A 412 16.40 26.18 -19.72
C GLU A 412 17.38 25.65 -18.67
N GLU A 413 18.47 25.11 -19.20
CA GLU A 413 19.45 24.21 -18.59
C GLU A 413 20.70 25.01 -18.23
N LEU A 414 21.32 24.77 -17.07
CA LEU A 414 22.56 25.46 -16.67
C LEU A 414 23.60 24.51 -16.06
N GLU A 415 24.84 24.72 -16.50
CA GLU A 415 25.99 23.85 -16.31
C GLU A 415 26.70 24.03 -14.95
N PHE A 416 27.50 23.04 -14.56
CA PHE A 416 28.33 23.09 -13.36
C PHE A 416 29.72 23.67 -13.65
N ILE A 417 30.13 24.65 -12.84
CA ILE A 417 31.48 25.23 -12.85
C ILE A 417 32.44 24.33 -12.05
N SER A 418 33.64 24.10 -12.60
CA SER A 418 34.73 23.33 -11.98
C SER A 418 35.71 24.21 -11.19
N VAL A 419 36.33 23.65 -10.15
CA VAL A 419 37.47 24.24 -9.43
C VAL A 419 38.49 23.15 -9.08
N GLU A 420 39.76 23.39 -9.42
CA GLU A 420 40.91 22.50 -9.15
C GLU A 420 41.62 22.83 -7.81
N PRO A 421 42.51 21.95 -7.30
CA PRO A 421 42.90 21.93 -5.89
C PRO A 421 44.23 22.62 -5.57
N GLU A 422 44.38 23.09 -4.31
CA GLU A 422 45.70 23.41 -3.74
C GLU A 422 46.29 22.26 -2.92
N THR A 423 47.60 22.05 -3.08
CA THR A 423 48.44 21.05 -2.42
C THR A 423 49.14 21.58 -1.16
N ARG A 424 49.35 20.73 -0.14
CA ARG A 424 50.46 20.92 0.83
C ARG A 424 51.04 19.63 1.40
N THR A 425 52.20 19.26 0.85
CA THR A 425 53.43 18.74 1.50
C THR A 425 53.38 18.44 3.01
N THR A 426 53.46 17.18 3.46
CA THR A 426 54.65 16.31 3.73
C THR A 426 55.43 16.56 5.03
N SER A 427 55.49 15.53 5.90
CA SER A 427 56.69 15.07 6.63
C SER A 427 56.44 13.65 7.19
N THR A 428 57.11 12.57 6.76
CA THR A 428 58.34 12.00 7.35
C THR A 428 58.41 12.12 8.89
N SER A 429 58.67 11.10 9.71
CA SER A 429 59.18 9.72 9.51
C SER A 429 58.75 8.87 10.75
N ALA A 430 59.18 7.63 11.07
CA ALA A 430 60.33 6.83 10.63
C ALA A 430 60.14 5.29 10.79
N SER A 431 61.26 4.59 10.64
CA SER A 431 61.61 3.17 10.83
C SER A 431 61.71 2.75 12.31
N THR A 432 61.83 1.47 12.72
CA THR A 432 62.89 0.52 12.35
C THR A 432 62.55 -0.93 12.74
N GLU A 433 62.91 -1.85 11.82
CA GLU A 433 63.42 -3.24 11.90
C GLU A 433 63.67 -3.91 13.29
N ARG A 434 63.88 -5.23 13.46
CA ARG A 434 64.35 -6.30 12.53
C ARG A 434 64.10 -7.72 13.12
N SER A 435 64.23 -8.76 12.28
CA SER A 435 64.88 -10.08 12.52
C SER A 435 64.09 -11.37 12.17
N THR A 436 64.50 -11.95 11.04
CA THR A 436 64.57 -13.39 10.67
C THR A 436 64.75 -14.39 11.83
N GLY A 437 64.31 -15.65 11.81
CA GLY A 437 63.68 -16.57 10.82
C GLY A 437 63.41 -17.94 11.54
N PRO A 438 63.37 -19.14 10.92
CA PRO A 438 63.26 -19.53 9.51
C PRO A 438 61.90 -20.23 9.19
N ARG A 439 61.69 -20.69 7.94
CA ARG A 439 60.49 -21.42 7.51
C ARG A 439 60.45 -22.88 8.00
N THR A 440 59.31 -23.33 8.50
CA THR A 440 58.82 -24.72 8.37
C THR A 440 57.39 -24.71 7.85
N ALA A 441 57.09 -25.58 6.88
CA ALA A 441 55.75 -25.70 6.32
C ALA A 441 54.83 -26.49 7.26
N ALA A 442 53.68 -25.93 7.61
CA ALA A 442 52.63 -26.62 8.36
C ALA A 442 51.25 -26.25 7.78
N SER A 443 50.48 -27.28 7.45
CA SER A 443 49.03 -27.13 7.17
C SER A 443 48.31 -26.70 8.45
N PRO A 444 47.38 -25.73 8.41
CA PRO A 444 46.61 -25.35 9.59
C PRO A 444 45.72 -26.51 10.03
N LYS A 445 45.79 -26.85 11.32
CA LYS A 445 45.05 -27.97 11.91
C LYS A 445 43.60 -27.56 12.21
N ALA A 446 42.74 -28.55 12.44
CA ALA A 446 41.32 -28.34 12.72
C ALA A 446 41.04 -27.37 13.90
N SER A 447 41.97 -27.27 14.86
CA SER A 447 41.95 -26.33 15.99
C SER A 447 41.71 -24.89 15.58
N ASP A 448 42.29 -24.44 14.47
CA ASP A 448 42.30 -23.03 14.09
C ASP A 448 40.97 -22.63 13.47
N LYS A 449 40.32 -23.58 12.77
CA LYS A 449 38.93 -23.44 12.31
C LYS A 449 37.96 -23.39 13.49
N GLU A 450 38.11 -24.26 14.49
CA GLU A 450 37.25 -24.23 15.68
C GLU A 450 37.47 -22.97 16.53
N ALA A 451 38.71 -22.51 16.69
CA ALA A 451 39.01 -21.26 17.39
C ALA A 451 38.45 -20.02 16.66
N LEU A 452 38.53 -20.00 15.33
CA LEU A 452 37.96 -18.93 14.51
C LEU A 452 36.43 -18.96 14.53
N LEU A 453 35.81 -20.13 14.35
CA LEU A 453 34.35 -20.30 14.45
C LEU A 453 33.84 -19.97 15.86
N THR A 454 34.58 -20.33 16.91
CA THR A 454 34.24 -19.99 18.30
C THR A 454 34.37 -18.49 18.54
N SER A 455 35.38 -17.83 17.98
CA SER A 455 35.55 -16.38 18.06
C SER A 455 34.45 -15.64 17.31
N MET A 456 34.10 -16.07 16.09
CA MET A 456 32.97 -15.53 15.34
C MET A 456 31.65 -15.75 16.08
N ARG A 457 31.42 -16.95 16.62
CA ARG A 457 30.22 -17.26 17.43
C ARG A 457 30.14 -16.38 18.67
N LYS A 458 31.25 -16.16 19.38
CA LYS A 458 31.30 -15.34 20.60
C LYS A 458 31.04 -13.85 20.32
N VAL A 459 31.51 -13.33 19.18
CA VAL A 459 31.12 -11.98 18.72
C VAL A 459 29.65 -11.91 18.32
N VAL A 460 29.12 -12.97 17.70
CA VAL A 460 27.71 -13.02 17.26
C VAL A 460 26.73 -13.26 18.42
N THR A 461 27.11 -13.88 19.53
CA THR A 461 26.18 -14.17 20.66
C THR A 461 26.20 -13.16 21.81
N SER A 462 27.07 -12.14 21.77
CA SER A 462 27.21 -11.13 22.85
C SER A 462 26.77 -9.72 22.45
N ALA A 463 26.23 -9.55 21.25
CA ALA A 463 25.62 -8.31 20.75
C ALA A 463 24.17 -8.14 21.26
N LYS A 464 23.69 -6.90 21.42
CA LYS A 464 22.26 -6.58 21.69
C LYS A 464 21.41 -6.93 20.45
N HIS A 465 21.95 -6.71 19.25
CA HIS A 465 21.28 -7.00 17.98
C HIS A 465 22.09 -7.97 17.08
N PRO A 466 22.23 -9.25 17.48
CA PRO A 466 23.15 -10.21 16.87
C PRO A 466 22.84 -10.52 15.40
N VAL A 467 21.56 -10.58 15.05
CA VAL A 467 21.09 -10.82 13.66
C VAL A 467 21.40 -9.61 12.77
N ALA A 468 21.25 -8.39 13.29
CA ALA A 468 21.56 -7.17 12.55
C ALA A 468 23.07 -7.02 12.33
N ALA A 469 23.88 -7.32 13.35
CA ALA A 469 25.34 -7.37 13.25
C ALA A 469 25.83 -8.41 12.22
N PHE A 470 25.21 -9.60 12.18
CA PHE A 470 25.48 -10.60 11.15
C PHE A 470 25.19 -10.07 9.73
N PHE A 471 23.96 -9.60 9.47
CA PHE A 471 23.59 -9.13 8.12
C PHE A 471 24.36 -7.87 7.69
N HIS A 472 24.79 -7.03 8.63
CA HIS A 472 25.66 -5.87 8.36
C HIS A 472 26.99 -6.28 7.70
N LEU A 473 27.55 -7.44 8.08
CA LEU A 473 28.81 -7.96 7.55
C LEU A 473 28.60 -8.97 6.41
N PHE A 474 27.49 -9.72 6.43
CA PHE A 474 27.20 -10.80 5.49
C PHE A 474 27.15 -10.31 4.03
N PHE A 475 26.36 -9.27 3.72
CA PHE A 475 26.23 -8.80 2.33
C PHE A 475 27.54 -8.21 1.80
N LYS A 476 28.31 -7.47 2.62
CA LYS A 476 29.68 -7.00 2.31
C LYS A 476 30.60 -8.17 1.98
N GLY A 477 30.66 -9.15 2.88
CA GLY A 477 31.52 -10.33 2.74
C GLY A 477 31.16 -11.17 1.52
N LEU A 478 29.87 -11.37 1.25
CA LEU A 478 29.39 -12.14 0.10
C LEU A 478 29.64 -11.42 -1.23
N ALA A 479 29.47 -10.09 -1.30
CA ALA A 479 29.82 -9.29 -2.47
C ALA A 479 31.33 -9.34 -2.76
N LEU A 480 32.17 -9.19 -1.73
CA LEU A 480 33.63 -9.29 -1.86
C LEU A 480 34.09 -10.71 -2.24
N LEU A 481 33.47 -11.76 -1.67
CA LEU A 481 33.76 -13.15 -2.01
C LEU A 481 33.39 -13.45 -3.46
N LEU A 482 32.20 -13.03 -3.90
CA LEU A 482 31.76 -13.20 -5.29
C LEU A 482 32.65 -12.40 -6.26
N TYR A 483 33.12 -11.21 -5.87
CA TYR A 483 34.08 -10.44 -6.66
C TYR A 483 35.44 -11.16 -6.79
N LEU A 484 36.00 -11.66 -5.67
CA LEU A 484 37.34 -12.26 -5.67
C LEU A 484 37.37 -13.68 -6.26
N PHE A 485 36.30 -14.46 -6.08
CA PHE A 485 36.28 -15.89 -6.37
C PHE A 485 35.15 -16.33 -7.32
N GLY A 486 34.27 -15.42 -7.76
CA GLY A 486 33.15 -15.77 -8.65
C GLY A 486 33.58 -16.49 -9.92
N ASN A 487 34.70 -16.07 -10.52
CA ASN A 487 35.25 -16.68 -11.73
C ASN A 487 35.82 -18.11 -11.53
N ILE A 488 35.91 -18.61 -10.29
CA ILE A 488 36.28 -20.01 -10.01
C ILE A 488 35.08 -20.93 -10.21
N PHE A 489 33.86 -20.43 -9.94
CA PHE A 489 32.63 -21.23 -9.94
C PHE A 489 31.71 -20.91 -11.13
N ILE A 490 31.82 -19.71 -11.71
CA ILE A 490 30.93 -19.18 -12.73
C ILE A 490 31.77 -18.55 -13.83
N SER A 491 31.71 -19.08 -15.05
CA SER A 491 32.45 -18.55 -16.21
C SER A 491 31.77 -17.35 -16.89
N ASN A 492 30.54 -17.02 -16.50
CA ASN A 492 29.77 -15.91 -17.07
C ASN A 492 29.95 -14.63 -16.26
N PHE A 493 30.78 -13.70 -16.76
CA PHE A 493 31.01 -12.40 -16.14
C PHE A 493 29.72 -11.59 -15.93
N VAL A 494 28.81 -11.57 -16.92
CA VAL A 494 27.55 -10.79 -16.82
C VAL A 494 26.70 -11.28 -15.64
N PHE A 495 26.67 -12.59 -15.39
CA PHE A 495 25.98 -13.15 -14.22
C PHE A 495 26.65 -12.71 -12.90
N ILE A 496 27.98 -12.80 -12.80
CA ILE A 496 28.73 -12.34 -11.62
C ILE A 496 28.48 -10.84 -11.38
N PHE A 497 28.55 -10.03 -12.44
CA PHE A 497 28.31 -8.59 -12.41
C PHE A 497 26.93 -8.24 -11.86
N VAL A 498 25.86 -8.84 -12.41
CA VAL A 498 24.48 -8.58 -11.96
C VAL A 498 24.29 -9.01 -10.50
N VAL A 499 24.75 -10.21 -10.12
CA VAL A 499 24.59 -10.69 -8.73
C VAL A 499 25.43 -9.85 -7.75
N CYS A 500 26.63 -9.41 -8.13
CA CYS A 500 27.45 -8.55 -7.28
C CYS A 500 26.83 -7.16 -7.09
N ILE A 501 26.22 -6.57 -8.13
CA ILE A 501 25.48 -5.30 -8.00
C ILE A 501 24.26 -5.47 -7.10
N LEU A 502 23.50 -6.57 -7.22
CA LEU A 502 22.36 -6.85 -6.34
C LEU A 502 22.81 -6.99 -4.87
N LEU A 503 23.92 -7.68 -4.60
CA LEU A 503 24.48 -7.80 -3.25
C LEU A 503 24.95 -6.46 -2.69
N LEU A 504 25.55 -5.59 -3.51
CA LEU A 504 25.92 -4.23 -3.13
C LEU A 504 24.70 -3.34 -2.85
N ALA A 505 23.62 -3.50 -3.62
CA ALA A 505 22.36 -2.79 -3.39
C ALA A 505 21.65 -3.25 -2.10
N PHE A 506 21.64 -4.57 -1.83
CA PHE A 506 21.16 -5.10 -0.55
C PHE A 506 22.01 -4.60 0.63
N ASP A 507 23.35 -4.60 0.50
CA ASP A 507 24.21 -4.04 1.54
C ASP A 507 23.92 -2.56 1.82
N PHE A 508 23.83 -1.75 0.76
CA PHE A 508 23.49 -0.34 0.86
C PHE A 508 22.18 -0.12 1.62
N TRP A 509 21.15 -0.88 1.27
CA TRP A 509 19.82 -0.81 1.90
C TRP A 509 19.85 -1.28 3.36
N THR A 510 20.51 -2.40 3.66
CA THR A 510 20.64 -2.96 5.02
C THR A 510 21.45 -2.05 5.94
N VAL A 511 22.48 -1.36 5.42
CA VAL A 511 23.20 -0.32 6.16
C VAL A 511 22.27 0.87 6.46
N LYS A 512 21.66 1.46 5.42
CA LYS A 512 20.85 2.68 5.52
C LYS A 512 19.57 2.54 6.36
N ASN A 513 18.85 1.42 6.20
CA ASN A 513 17.49 1.29 6.73
C ASN A 513 17.38 0.44 8.01
N VAL A 514 18.27 -0.53 8.20
CA VAL A 514 18.17 -1.51 9.29
C VAL A 514 19.30 -1.31 10.31
N THR A 515 20.54 -1.56 9.88
CA THR A 515 21.66 -1.72 10.82
C THR A 515 22.15 -0.39 11.38
N GLY A 516 22.04 0.73 10.66
CA GLY A 516 22.30 2.05 11.22
C GLY A 516 21.34 2.42 12.37
N ARG A 517 20.07 2.01 12.29
CA ARG A 517 19.09 2.26 13.35
C ARG A 517 19.35 1.37 14.57
N LEU A 518 19.55 0.07 14.34
CA LEU A 518 19.68 -0.91 15.42
C LEU A 518 21.06 -0.93 16.10
N LEU A 519 22.15 -0.74 15.36
CA LEU A 519 23.51 -0.91 15.91
C LEU A 519 24.13 0.40 16.43
N VAL A 520 23.67 1.57 15.95
CA VAL A 520 24.20 2.88 16.35
C VAL A 520 23.15 3.97 16.57
N GLY A 521 21.85 3.69 16.45
CA GLY A 521 20.80 4.69 16.67
C GLY A 521 20.84 5.88 15.70
N LEU A 522 21.43 5.72 14.50
CA LEU A 522 21.57 6.80 13.52
C LEU A 522 20.73 6.53 12.26
N ARG A 523 20.22 7.59 11.64
CA ARG A 523 19.44 7.51 10.40
C ARG A 523 19.68 8.74 9.53
N TRP A 524 19.72 8.55 8.21
CA TRP A 524 19.73 9.64 7.24
C TRP A 524 18.73 9.37 6.12
N TRP A 525 17.99 10.39 5.72
CA TRP A 525 17.00 10.30 4.64
C TRP A 525 16.82 11.66 3.96
N ASN A 526 16.15 11.66 2.80
CA ASN A 526 15.78 12.88 2.10
C ASN A 526 14.29 13.12 2.32
N LYS A 527 13.95 14.26 2.90
CA LYS A 527 12.59 14.77 3.03
C LYS A 527 12.34 15.70 1.86
N ILE A 528 11.30 15.42 1.08
CA ILE A 528 10.80 16.38 0.10
C ILE A 528 9.79 17.25 0.85
N ASN A 529 10.07 18.54 0.94
CA ASN A 529 9.18 19.53 1.54
C ASN A 529 8.01 19.84 0.59
N GLU A 530 6.95 20.48 1.10
CA GLU A 530 5.70 20.71 0.35
C GLU A 530 5.88 21.68 -0.82
N ASP A 531 6.93 22.49 -0.79
CA ASP A 531 7.40 23.35 -1.88
C ASP A 531 8.19 22.61 -2.98
N GLY A 532 8.39 21.30 -2.83
CA GLY A 532 9.18 20.46 -3.73
C GLY A 532 10.70 20.50 -3.48
N THR A 533 11.19 21.25 -2.49
CA THR A 533 12.62 21.28 -2.14
C THR A 533 13.04 20.00 -1.42
N SER A 534 14.28 19.56 -1.67
CA SER A 534 14.81 18.32 -1.09
C SER A 534 15.75 18.61 0.09
N GLU A 535 15.35 18.26 1.30
CA GLU A 535 16.12 18.47 2.53
C GLU A 535 16.70 17.14 3.03
N TRP A 536 18.01 17.11 3.29
CA TRP A 536 18.66 15.93 3.84
C TRP A 536 18.61 15.94 5.38
N VAL A 537 17.76 15.09 5.94
CA VAL A 537 17.54 14.96 7.37
C VAL A 537 18.49 13.92 7.95
N PHE A 538 19.22 14.30 9.01
CA PHE A 538 20.15 13.46 9.75
C PHE A 538 19.65 13.32 11.20
N GLU A 539 19.26 12.11 11.57
CA GLU A 539 18.65 11.76 12.84
C GLU A 539 19.61 10.94 13.71
N SER A 540 19.46 11.14 15.02
CA SER A 540 20.15 10.46 16.11
C SER A 540 19.14 10.13 17.19
N HIS A 541 19.17 8.90 17.73
CA HIS A 541 18.29 8.50 18.83
C HIS A 541 18.46 9.41 20.05
N GLU A 542 17.38 9.65 20.79
CA GLU A 542 17.36 10.61 21.91
C GLU A 542 18.22 10.13 23.09
N ASP A 543 18.15 8.83 23.41
CA ASP A 543 19.04 8.21 24.39
C ASP A 543 20.13 7.38 23.70
N MET A 544 21.34 7.94 23.63
CA MET A 544 22.53 7.28 23.10
C MET A 544 23.20 6.31 24.10
N THR A 545 22.74 6.25 25.36
CA THR A 545 23.33 5.39 26.40
C THR A 545 22.86 3.93 26.29
N GLU A 546 21.77 3.68 25.57
CA GLU A 546 21.22 2.35 25.32
C GLU A 546 21.98 1.51 24.27
N ILE A 547 22.95 2.10 23.57
CA ILE A 547 23.66 1.45 22.45
C ILE A 547 24.78 0.56 22.98
N ASP A 548 24.75 -0.71 22.59
CA ASP A 548 25.78 -1.66 22.98
C ASP A 548 27.15 -1.34 22.33
N PRO A 549 28.26 -1.31 23.10
CA PRO A 549 29.59 -0.99 22.58
C PRO A 549 30.09 -1.96 21.50
N LEU A 550 29.68 -3.23 21.52
CA LEU A 550 30.04 -4.22 20.51
C LEU A 550 29.30 -3.96 19.20
N ASP A 551 27.99 -3.69 19.26
CA ASP A 551 27.17 -3.37 18.08
C ASP A 551 27.68 -2.11 17.37
N SER A 552 27.99 -1.06 18.14
CA SER A 552 28.59 0.17 17.61
C SER A 552 29.95 -0.11 16.95
N ARG A 553 30.81 -0.93 17.59
CA ARG A 553 32.11 -1.31 17.01
C ARG A 553 31.97 -2.11 15.72
N VAL A 554 31.05 -3.07 15.66
CA VAL A 554 30.77 -3.87 14.45
C VAL A 554 30.28 -2.96 13.31
N PHE A 555 29.35 -2.05 13.59
CA PHE A 555 28.83 -1.12 12.59
C PHE A 555 29.93 -0.20 12.04
N TRP A 556 30.70 0.47 12.90
CA TRP A 556 31.74 1.41 12.43
C TRP A 556 32.88 0.70 11.70
N THR A 557 33.29 -0.51 12.14
CA THR A 557 34.30 -1.31 11.43
C THR A 557 33.81 -1.79 10.06
N GLY A 558 32.55 -2.25 9.96
CA GLY A 558 31.95 -2.64 8.68
C GLY A 558 31.76 -1.46 7.72
N LEU A 559 31.33 -0.30 8.23
CA LEU A 559 31.07 0.90 7.45
C LEU A 559 32.33 1.48 6.77
N TYR A 560 33.48 1.50 7.46
CA TYR A 560 34.73 1.98 6.87
C TYR A 560 35.56 0.88 6.20
N GLY A 561 35.50 -0.36 6.72
CA GLY A 561 36.33 -1.46 6.26
C GLY A 561 36.02 -1.91 4.82
N ALA A 562 34.74 -2.09 4.49
CA ALA A 562 34.36 -2.54 3.14
C ALA A 562 34.72 -1.52 2.02
N PRO A 563 34.41 -0.22 2.11
CA PRO A 563 34.88 0.75 1.12
C PRO A 563 36.40 0.85 1.03
N ALA A 564 37.15 0.69 2.13
CA ALA A 564 38.62 0.63 2.07
C ALA A 564 39.11 -0.58 1.26
N LEU A 565 38.48 -1.76 1.43
CA LEU A 565 38.74 -2.94 0.60
C LEU A 565 38.36 -2.68 -0.87
N TRP A 566 37.20 -2.09 -1.15
CA TRP A 566 36.81 -1.75 -2.51
C TRP A 566 37.80 -0.76 -3.17
N ILE A 567 38.25 0.29 -2.47
CA ILE A 567 39.27 1.23 -3.00
C ILE A 567 40.60 0.50 -3.32
N MET A 568 41.03 -0.43 -2.45
CA MET A 568 42.21 -1.26 -2.73
C MET A 568 42.03 -2.16 -3.96
N LEU A 569 40.85 -2.77 -4.12
CA LEU A 569 40.50 -3.53 -5.32
C LEU A 569 40.40 -2.66 -6.58
N LEU A 570 40.01 -1.38 -6.45
CA LEU A 570 39.95 -0.44 -7.58
C LEU A 570 41.33 -0.17 -8.14
N ILE A 571 42.29 0.10 -7.25
CA ILE A 571 43.70 0.30 -7.60
C ILE A 571 44.24 -0.95 -8.32
N ILE A 572 43.94 -2.16 -7.81
CA ILE A 572 44.35 -3.42 -8.44
C ILE A 572 43.69 -3.62 -9.82
N ALA A 573 42.40 -3.31 -9.96
CA ALA A 573 41.67 -3.46 -11.23
C ALA A 573 42.18 -2.49 -12.31
N VAL A 574 42.46 -1.24 -11.93
CA VAL A 574 43.05 -0.21 -12.81
C VAL A 574 44.47 -0.60 -13.22
N LEU A 575 45.33 -1.04 -12.29
CA LEU A 575 46.68 -1.51 -12.60
C LEU A 575 46.70 -2.75 -13.52
N LYS A 576 45.65 -3.58 -13.49
CA LYS A 576 45.45 -4.72 -14.39
C LYS A 576 44.75 -4.37 -15.70
N PHE A 577 44.41 -3.10 -15.95
CA PHE A 577 43.63 -2.63 -17.10
C PHE A 577 42.31 -3.38 -17.32
N ASN A 578 41.70 -3.90 -16.25
CA ASN A 578 40.50 -4.71 -16.33
C ASN A 578 39.24 -3.86 -16.09
N VAL A 579 38.76 -3.23 -17.18
CA VAL A 579 37.62 -2.29 -17.18
C VAL A 579 36.34 -2.95 -16.65
N GLU A 580 36.06 -4.19 -17.05
CA GLU A 580 34.86 -4.94 -16.65
C GLU A 580 34.75 -5.07 -15.13
N TRP A 581 35.84 -5.50 -14.49
CA TRP A 581 35.86 -5.68 -13.03
C TRP A 581 36.04 -4.36 -12.28
N ALA A 582 36.60 -3.32 -12.91
CA ALA A 582 36.66 -1.98 -12.32
C ALA A 582 35.25 -1.38 -12.12
N LEU A 583 34.30 -1.62 -13.04
CA LEU A 583 32.92 -1.10 -12.94
C LEU A 583 32.21 -1.58 -11.67
N ILE A 584 32.32 -2.86 -11.31
CA ILE A 584 31.74 -3.42 -10.08
C ILE A 584 32.30 -2.69 -8.85
N VAL A 585 33.61 -2.44 -8.85
CA VAL A 585 34.28 -1.76 -7.74
C VAL A 585 33.85 -0.30 -7.63
N VAL A 586 33.72 0.42 -8.74
CA VAL A 586 33.23 1.81 -8.74
C VAL A 586 31.83 1.90 -8.11
N VAL A 587 30.93 0.98 -8.44
CA VAL A 587 29.60 0.88 -7.81
C VAL A 587 29.71 0.57 -6.31
N GLY A 588 30.59 -0.36 -5.92
CA GLY A 588 30.85 -0.71 -4.53
C GLY A 588 31.38 0.46 -3.68
N VAL A 589 32.32 1.24 -4.24
CA VAL A 589 32.85 2.46 -3.61
C VAL A 589 31.77 3.54 -3.52
N ALA A 590 30.99 3.78 -4.58
CA ALA A 590 29.96 4.82 -4.60
C ALA A 590 28.85 4.57 -3.57
N LEU A 591 28.28 3.36 -3.54
CA LEU A 591 27.22 2.99 -2.59
C LEU A 591 27.72 2.99 -1.13
N SER A 592 28.92 2.45 -0.88
CA SER A 592 29.53 2.45 0.45
C SER A 592 29.88 3.88 0.91
N GLY A 593 30.38 4.72 0.00
CA GLY A 593 30.73 6.11 0.25
C GLY A 593 29.51 6.97 0.61
N ALA A 594 28.38 6.77 -0.07
CA ALA A 594 27.12 7.45 0.27
C ALA A 594 26.69 7.13 1.72
N ASN A 595 26.83 5.87 2.16
CA ASN A 595 26.57 5.51 3.56
C ASN A 595 27.59 6.15 4.53
N ILE A 596 28.89 6.17 4.22
CA ILE A 596 29.88 6.88 5.05
C ILE A 596 29.49 8.35 5.21
N ILE A 597 29.16 9.05 4.12
CA ILE A 597 28.79 10.47 4.16
C ILE A 597 27.53 10.68 5.01
N GLY A 598 26.51 9.81 4.86
CA GLY A 598 25.30 9.85 5.69
C GLY A 598 25.59 9.71 7.18
N TYR A 599 26.25 8.62 7.58
CA TYR A 599 26.49 8.31 8.99
C TYR A 599 27.55 9.21 9.66
N THR A 600 28.54 9.73 8.91
CA THR A 600 29.47 10.73 9.43
C THR A 600 28.79 12.08 9.71
N ARG A 601 27.80 12.48 8.91
CA ARG A 601 26.96 13.66 9.19
C ARG A 601 26.07 13.44 10.42
N CYS A 602 25.35 12.31 10.50
CA CYS A 602 24.58 11.94 11.70
C CYS A 602 25.43 11.98 12.98
N LYS A 603 26.66 11.44 12.95
CA LYS A 603 27.56 11.42 14.11
C LYS A 603 28.03 12.82 14.52
N LYS A 604 28.21 13.75 13.58
CA LYS A 604 28.57 15.15 13.88
C LYS A 604 27.40 15.87 14.54
N ASP A 605 26.20 15.74 13.99
CA ASP A 605 24.97 16.34 14.52
C ASP A 605 24.62 15.80 15.92
N ALA A 606 24.67 14.48 16.12
CA ALA A 606 24.49 13.85 17.43
C ALA A 606 25.47 14.39 18.49
N LYS A 607 26.74 14.61 18.12
CA LYS A 607 27.75 15.19 19.02
C LYS A 607 27.44 16.65 19.34
N GLN A 608 26.97 17.44 18.37
CA GLN A 608 26.58 18.84 18.58
C GLN A 608 25.36 18.94 19.52
N LYS A 609 24.33 18.11 19.32
CA LYS A 609 23.16 18.01 20.22
C LYS A 609 23.54 17.61 21.64
N MET A 610 24.43 16.62 21.81
CA MET A 610 24.94 16.24 23.13
C MET A 610 25.72 17.39 23.80
N GLN A 611 26.53 18.13 23.04
CA GLN A 611 27.26 19.30 23.56
C GLN A 611 26.33 20.46 23.94
N SER A 612 25.28 20.74 23.15
CA SER A 612 24.30 21.78 23.51
C SER A 612 23.48 21.39 24.75
N LEU A 613 23.05 20.13 24.86
CA LEU A 613 22.35 19.61 26.04
C LEU A 613 23.24 19.66 27.29
N MET A 614 24.53 19.29 27.19
CA MET A 614 25.47 19.46 28.31
C MET A 614 25.69 20.92 28.67
N SER A 615 25.70 21.85 27.70
CA SER A 615 25.83 23.28 27.98
C SER A 615 24.58 23.88 28.65
N GLN A 616 23.38 23.46 28.25
CA GLN A 616 22.12 23.83 28.90
C GLN A 616 22.00 23.21 30.30
N GLY A 617 22.42 21.95 30.47
CA GLY A 617 22.48 21.29 31.78
C GLY A 617 23.47 21.96 32.74
N ALA A 618 24.63 22.39 32.25
CA ALA A 618 25.59 23.17 33.03
C ALA A 618 25.06 24.56 33.41
N LEU A 619 24.36 25.25 32.49
CA LEU A 619 23.66 26.51 32.78
C LEU A 619 22.52 26.32 33.79
N GLY A 620 21.77 25.21 33.72
CA GLY A 620 20.74 24.85 34.70
C GLY A 620 21.32 24.51 36.08
N ALA A 621 22.47 23.84 36.14
CA ALA A 621 23.21 23.61 37.38
C ALA A 621 23.77 24.92 37.98
N PHE A 622 24.16 25.89 37.14
CA PHE A 622 24.58 27.21 37.59
C PHE A 622 23.43 28.10 38.06
N SER A 623 22.23 28.01 37.46
CA SER A 623 21.05 28.76 37.95
C SER A 623 20.42 28.15 39.20
N SER A 624 20.54 26.84 39.41
CA SER A 624 20.04 26.14 40.60
C SER A 624 21.01 26.10 41.79
N SER A 625 22.24 26.60 41.66
CA SER A 625 23.24 26.69 42.75
C SER A 625 23.48 28.11 43.28
N ALA A 626 22.66 29.08 42.88
CA ALA A 626 22.62 30.42 43.47
C ALA A 626 21.92 30.43 44.85
N GLY A 627 22.45 29.65 45.81
CA GLY A 627 21.85 29.45 47.13
C GLY A 627 22.77 28.74 48.15
N SER A 628 23.58 29.53 48.86
CA SER A 628 24.42 29.16 50.01
C SER A 628 25.62 28.20 49.80
N SER A 629 26.79 28.82 49.92
CA SER A 629 28.12 28.26 50.21
C SER A 629 28.21 27.14 51.26
N ILE A 630 28.93 26.05 50.94
CA ILE A 630 29.98 25.46 51.80
C ILE A 630 31.19 25.05 50.91
N MET A 631 32.39 25.22 51.46
CA MET A 631 33.71 24.99 50.84
C MET A 631 34.15 23.51 50.81
N SER A 632 35.20 23.23 50.02
CA SER A 632 36.02 21.99 49.98
C SER A 632 35.30 20.76 49.38
N THR A 633 35.90 19.94 48.51
CA THR A 633 37.33 19.74 48.19
C THR A 633 37.51 19.49 46.68
N ILE A 634 38.35 20.28 46.01
CA ILE A 634 38.92 19.95 44.70
C ILE A 634 40.42 19.68 44.91
N GLY A 635 40.84 18.42 44.82
CA GLY A 635 42.24 18.04 45.01
C GLY A 635 42.45 16.52 45.03
N GLY A 636 42.98 15.98 43.92
CA GLY A 636 43.21 14.53 43.72
C GLY A 636 41.95 13.79 43.21
N LEU A 637 42.04 12.81 42.32
CA LEU A 637 43.22 12.05 41.87
C LEU A 637 43.18 11.83 40.35
N ALA A 638 44.36 11.86 39.73
CA ALA A 638 44.63 11.12 38.49
C ALA A 638 45.74 10.10 38.79
N LEU A 639 45.78 9.00 38.02
CA LEU A 639 46.77 7.91 37.99
C LEU A 639 46.64 6.76 39.02
N GLY A 640 46.94 5.55 38.52
CA GLY A 640 47.09 4.29 39.27
C GLY A 640 45.79 3.46 39.42
N GLY A 641 45.77 2.13 39.26
CA GLY A 641 46.81 1.21 38.82
C GLY A 641 46.84 -0.11 39.61
N GLY A 642 46.09 -1.13 39.16
CA GLY A 642 46.36 -2.55 39.47
C GLY A 642 45.75 -3.18 40.75
N LEU A 643 45.36 -4.46 40.58
CA LEU A 643 45.29 -5.56 41.58
C LEU A 643 44.32 -5.49 42.79
N GLY A 644 43.59 -6.60 43.00
CA GLY A 644 43.44 -7.16 44.37
C GLY A 644 42.04 -7.40 44.95
N GLY A 645 41.43 -8.55 44.60
CA GLY A 645 40.70 -9.53 45.46
C GLY A 645 39.86 -9.18 46.71
N LEU A 646 38.84 -10.03 46.93
CA LEU A 646 37.97 -10.22 48.12
C LEU A 646 36.91 -9.13 48.39
N GLY A 647 35.67 -9.45 48.79
CA GLY A 647 35.03 -10.77 48.88
C GLY A 647 33.62 -10.76 49.50
N ASN A 648 32.90 -11.88 49.29
CA ASN A 648 31.77 -12.43 50.06
C ASN A 648 30.39 -11.72 50.21
N ALA A 649 29.38 -12.61 50.14
CA ALA A 649 28.07 -12.61 50.80
C ALA A 649 26.87 -11.85 50.18
N ALA A 650 25.72 -12.54 50.21
CA ALA A 650 24.43 -12.13 49.66
C ALA A 650 23.49 -11.55 50.74
N PRO A 651 22.28 -11.09 50.37
CA PRO A 651 21.12 -11.89 50.79
C PRO A 651 20.05 -12.12 49.70
N LYS A 652 19.02 -12.91 50.08
CA LYS A 652 17.98 -13.50 49.22
C LYS A 652 16.73 -12.62 49.04
N LYS A 653 15.95 -12.99 48.02
CA LYS A 653 14.53 -12.67 47.74
C LYS A 653 13.60 -12.62 48.98
N PRO A 654 12.48 -11.88 48.90
CA PRO A 654 11.18 -12.31 49.43
C PRO A 654 10.32 -13.02 48.35
N THR A 655 9.35 -13.82 48.81
CA THR A 655 8.48 -14.71 48.01
C THR A 655 7.03 -14.23 47.91
N LYS A 656 6.26 -14.91 47.04
CA LYS A 656 4.81 -14.76 46.80
C LYS A 656 3.94 -14.66 48.06
N SER A 657 2.77 -14.04 47.90
CA SER A 657 1.55 -14.26 48.69
C SER A 657 0.35 -14.45 47.75
N GLU A 658 -0.69 -15.15 48.21
CA GLU A 658 -1.84 -15.63 47.41
C GLU A 658 -3.09 -14.71 47.51
N VAL A 659 -3.90 -14.78 46.43
CA VAL A 659 -5.38 -14.93 46.30
C VAL A 659 -6.33 -14.54 47.47
N VAL A 660 -7.58 -14.23 47.08
CA VAL A 660 -8.83 -14.01 47.86
C VAL A 660 -9.09 -12.51 48.11
N VAL A 661 -10.24 -11.91 47.75
CA VAL A 661 -11.55 -12.42 47.24
C VAL A 661 -11.78 -12.07 45.77
#